data_AF-A0A8H8U6K2-F1
#
_entry.id   AF-A0A8H8U6K2-F1
#
_cell.length_a   1.000
_cell.length_b   1.000
_cell.length_c   1.000
_cell.angle_alpha   90.00
_cell.angle_beta   90.00
_cell.angle_gamma   90.00
#
_symmetry.space_group_name_H-M   'P 1'
#
loop_
_entity.id
_entity.type
_entity.pdbx_description
1 polymer ?
#
loop_
_entity_poly.entity_id
_entity_poly.type
_entity_poly.pdbx_seq_one_letter_code
_entity_poly.pdbx_strand_id
1 'polypeptide(L)'
;HILKTSKMSWMDSWSRPSKSQATPPPYYLLPGGDKVQYCKSCGRVIGDRKKQAASSSATPAKYCSARCRGARVDKGLQRRIEDTFVLLLNGELPVVEQDSTLETPPYKGGPSSKNAKRKKKGENRILVQCSEVESVVFGDRNDPEKRFGRRKNRARRGVEDGVWRSVDMVSDEEGPGNNEIDRMGDNNTDGIHVAGQTGSGLEEADEEDRTSDGEDIEDDGGAPISSSSALAETSSDPDVVARLSIRSGTRIRPPQEVSEVNGGIGGEKGVKERLSETDDMLAKRREGQRKADEKEKSGVLLGEILTDPNDAKFVDYLKRWTDIDLKTPGAIVLPISEDDCQKIVQWASKSSVPFVVKSGGHSEFSTVGSNGIIIDLSLFKGVEVDTHSGTATLKGSILSKEVATALAEAGYFTALGNGNTVGAIPYFLAGGASLTPSITGFGADQILSAHLITAKGELVNVTDETHPDLLYGLRGAGQFFGLVTQLVIKCYPLHALGNDQGTIWAGVFVFPLSRAQEVTSVMKHLMNDDRHGTAGLMMIMAPPPARNPCLVIATKYTGDPKHAPEAYKALYDLQPIVANGASVPIQNANDAQDALGAKGDYKRFVIIGLRRFNQDSFLKVIELWKDLVAECPDAINTSFNFKWDSRPAKKPNCESAMSLHDIRYFLNNLIWHTDAKSRANVDEYNNKAYALMRNDDKEEDFVDFPPGRVGPINRRYRGVERIARLRSLKKEWDPTGVFTNELLD
;
A
#
# COMPACT_ATOMS: atom_id res chain seq x y z
N HIS A 1 -48.74 -4.24 32.32
CA HIS A 1 -49.59 -3.41 31.45
C HIS A 1 -48.71 -2.60 30.50
N ILE A 2 -49.15 -2.41 29.25
CA ILE A 2 -48.63 -1.41 28.28
C ILE A 2 -47.09 -1.35 28.10
N LEU A 3 -46.53 -2.34 27.41
CA LEU A 3 -45.35 -2.09 26.56
C LEU A 3 -45.86 -1.44 25.26
N LYS A 4 -45.63 -0.14 25.06
CA LYS A 4 -45.86 0.51 23.76
C LYS A 4 -44.60 0.36 22.90
N THR A 5 -44.66 -0.56 21.93
CA THR A 5 -43.55 -0.90 21.03
C THR A 5 -43.16 0.25 20.12
N SER A 6 -41.94 0.78 20.28
CA SER A 6 -41.26 1.49 19.20
C SER A 6 -40.59 0.45 18.30
N LYS A 7 -41.13 0.21 17.10
CA LYS A 7 -40.46 -0.61 16.08
C LYS A 7 -39.35 0.22 15.43
N MET A 8 -38.10 -0.03 15.81
CA MET A 8 -36.94 0.48 15.05
C MET A 8 -36.71 -0.41 13.82
N SER A 9 -36.39 0.21 12.67
CA SER A 9 -36.10 -0.55 11.44
C SER A 9 -34.62 -0.89 11.39
N TRP A 10 -34.29 -2.11 10.96
CA TRP A 10 -32.88 -2.52 10.87
C TRP A 10 -32.12 -1.81 9.74
N MET A 11 -32.82 -1.23 8.76
CA MET A 11 -32.19 -0.41 7.70
C MET A 11 -31.54 0.88 8.23
N ASP A 12 -31.85 1.29 9.46
CA ASP A 12 -31.26 2.47 10.11
C ASP A 12 -29.74 2.31 10.32
N SER A 13 -29.19 1.09 10.25
CA SER A 13 -27.76 0.82 10.41
C SER A 13 -26.89 1.07 9.16
N TRP A 14 -27.46 1.33 7.98
CA TRP A 14 -26.72 1.46 6.71
C TRP A 14 -26.90 2.82 6.03
N SER A 15 -25.92 3.71 6.19
CA SER A 15 -25.80 4.87 5.30
C SER A 15 -24.98 4.51 4.06
N ARG A 16 -25.49 4.78 2.85
CA ARG A 16 -24.71 4.56 1.60
C ARG A 16 -23.67 5.68 1.42
N PRO A 17 -22.36 5.38 1.34
CA PRO A 17 -21.30 6.39 1.21
C PRO A 17 -21.40 7.23 -0.08
N SER A 18 -20.55 8.25 -0.20
CA SER A 18 -20.24 8.90 -1.48
C SER A 18 -19.39 7.97 -2.36
N LYS A 19 -19.03 8.43 -3.58
CA LYS A 19 -18.06 7.73 -4.44
C LYS A 19 -16.59 7.91 -3.95
N SER A 20 -16.39 8.50 -2.78
CA SER A 20 -15.10 9.01 -2.27
C SER A 20 -14.92 8.79 -0.76
N GLN A 21 -15.69 7.88 -0.15
CA GLN A 21 -15.68 7.66 1.29
C GLN A 21 -15.68 6.16 1.57
N ALA A 22 -14.61 5.66 2.21
CA ALA A 22 -14.57 4.32 2.79
C ALA A 22 -15.71 4.17 3.83
N THR A 23 -16.19 2.95 4.02
CA THR A 23 -17.38 2.58 4.80
C THR A 23 -17.69 3.50 5.99
N PRO A 24 -18.88 4.14 6.05
CA PRO A 24 -19.23 5.01 7.15
C PRO A 24 -19.37 4.21 8.46
N PRO A 25 -19.07 4.81 9.61
CA PRO A 25 -19.04 4.10 10.88
C PRO A 25 -20.45 3.59 11.27
N PRO A 26 -20.55 2.43 11.94
CA PRO A 26 -21.82 1.89 12.41
C PRO A 26 -22.51 2.84 13.39
N TYR A 27 -23.85 2.77 13.41
CA TYR A 27 -24.73 3.80 13.98
C TYR A 27 -24.42 4.22 15.43
N TYR A 28 -23.93 3.28 16.26
CA TYR A 28 -23.55 3.52 17.66
C TYR A 28 -22.28 4.37 17.84
N LEU A 29 -21.55 4.70 16.76
CA LEU A 29 -20.39 5.59 16.77
C LEU A 29 -20.69 7.00 16.20
N LEU A 30 -21.94 7.29 15.82
CA LEU A 30 -22.31 8.59 15.28
C LEU A 30 -22.57 9.62 16.40
N PRO A 31 -22.08 10.88 16.28
CA PRO A 31 -22.33 11.92 17.28
C PRO A 31 -23.83 12.18 17.48
N GLY A 32 -24.36 11.72 18.62
CA GLY A 32 -25.78 11.84 18.99
C GLY A 32 -26.59 10.53 18.96
N GLY A 33 -26.02 9.40 18.52
CA GLY A 33 -26.65 8.07 18.55
C GLY A 33 -28.05 8.04 17.93
N ASP A 34 -29.02 7.51 18.67
CA ASP A 34 -30.44 7.35 18.25
C ASP A 34 -31.12 8.64 17.78
N LYS A 35 -30.56 9.82 18.08
CA LYS A 35 -31.09 11.13 17.69
C LYS A 35 -30.59 11.62 16.33
N VAL A 36 -29.71 10.87 15.65
CA VAL A 36 -29.16 11.24 14.33
C VAL A 36 -30.22 11.07 13.23
N GLN A 37 -30.53 12.15 12.52
CA GLN A 37 -31.53 12.10 11.45
C GLN A 37 -30.94 11.60 10.13
N TYR A 38 -31.59 10.62 9.51
CA TYR A 38 -31.21 10.02 8.24
C TYR A 38 -32.30 10.15 7.17
N CYS A 39 -31.92 9.99 5.90
CA CYS A 39 -32.82 10.03 4.76
C CYS A 39 -33.59 8.72 4.57
N LYS A 40 -34.92 8.75 4.66
CA LYS A 40 -35.82 7.58 4.57
C LYS A 40 -35.90 6.90 3.18
N SER A 41 -34.98 7.20 2.26
CA SER A 41 -34.87 6.55 0.94
C SER A 41 -33.44 6.13 0.56
N CYS A 42 -32.43 6.41 1.40
CA CYS A 42 -31.03 6.05 1.11
C CYS A 42 -30.09 5.93 2.33
N GLY A 43 -30.62 6.00 3.55
CA GLY A 43 -29.87 5.83 4.81
C GLY A 43 -28.88 6.95 5.15
N ARG A 44 -28.59 7.89 4.24
CA ARG A 44 -27.62 8.97 4.48
C ARG A 44 -28.05 9.91 5.61
N VAL A 45 -27.15 10.13 6.55
CA VAL A 45 -27.25 11.15 7.60
C VAL A 45 -27.51 12.54 6.99
N ILE A 46 -28.35 13.33 7.65
CA ILE A 46 -28.76 14.67 7.23
C ILE A 46 -27.94 15.71 8.00
N GLY A 47 -26.89 16.21 7.34
CA GLY A 47 -25.96 17.20 7.91
C GLY A 47 -26.60 18.55 8.23
N ASP A 48 -25.95 19.29 9.12
CA ASP A 48 -26.54 20.38 9.92
C ASP A 48 -27.07 21.57 9.13
N ARG A 49 -26.48 21.87 7.96
CA ARG A 49 -27.03 22.86 6.99
C ARG A 49 -28.49 22.57 6.61
N LYS A 50 -28.95 21.31 6.67
CA LYS A 50 -30.36 20.94 6.47
C LYS A 50 -31.21 20.79 7.73
N LYS A 51 -30.60 20.82 8.93
CA LYS A 51 -31.33 21.00 10.18
C LYS A 51 -31.77 22.47 10.32
N GLN A 52 -30.87 23.42 10.02
CA GLN A 52 -31.18 24.85 10.01
C GLN A 52 -32.21 25.24 8.93
N ALA A 53 -32.09 24.70 7.71
CA ALA A 53 -33.08 24.94 6.64
C ALA A 53 -34.49 24.37 6.91
N ALA A 54 -34.72 23.74 8.07
CA ALA A 54 -36.04 23.30 8.53
C ALA A 54 -36.57 24.13 9.72
N SER A 55 -35.84 25.11 10.26
CA SER A 55 -36.27 25.88 11.44
C SER A 55 -37.56 26.68 11.21
N SER A 56 -37.87 27.02 9.95
CA SER A 56 -39.12 27.68 9.53
C SER A 56 -40.32 26.74 9.41
N SER A 57 -40.18 25.43 9.69
CA SER A 57 -41.29 24.48 9.69
C SER A 57 -41.09 23.39 10.76
N ALA A 58 -42.04 23.23 11.68
CA ALA A 58 -41.92 22.32 12.84
C ALA A 58 -41.85 20.79 12.52
N THR A 59 -41.59 20.40 11.27
CA THR A 59 -41.38 19.00 10.85
C THR A 59 -39.92 18.77 10.46
N PRO A 60 -39.18 17.86 11.11
CA PRO A 60 -37.79 17.56 10.74
C PRO A 60 -37.66 16.99 9.33
N ALA A 61 -36.51 17.25 8.69
CA ALA A 61 -36.26 16.92 7.30
C ALA A 61 -36.19 15.39 7.06
N LYS A 62 -37.18 14.83 6.36
CA LYS A 62 -37.29 13.36 6.14
C LYS A 62 -36.37 12.81 5.03
N TYR A 63 -35.78 13.67 4.20
CA TYR A 63 -35.01 13.28 3.00
C TYR A 63 -33.82 14.21 2.73
N CYS A 64 -32.64 13.65 2.39
CA CYS A 64 -31.43 14.42 2.08
C CYS A 64 -31.49 15.18 0.75
N SER A 65 -32.35 14.78 -0.20
CA SER A 65 -32.50 15.42 -1.52
C SER A 65 -33.92 15.30 -2.08
N ALA A 66 -34.27 16.15 -3.05
CA ALA A 66 -35.52 16.04 -3.81
C ALA A 66 -35.60 14.72 -4.60
N ARG A 67 -34.47 14.25 -5.14
CA ARG A 67 -34.36 12.93 -5.79
C ARG A 67 -34.73 11.78 -4.87
N CYS A 68 -34.32 11.83 -3.59
CA CYS A 68 -34.73 10.84 -2.58
C CYS A 68 -36.20 10.98 -2.19
N ARG A 69 -36.75 12.20 -2.13
CA ARG A 69 -38.19 12.45 -1.88
C ARG A 69 -39.08 11.83 -2.96
N GLY A 70 -38.62 11.77 -4.21
CA GLY A 70 -39.33 11.15 -5.34
C GLY A 70 -39.07 9.65 -5.55
N ALA A 71 -38.15 9.04 -4.80
CA ALA A 71 -37.84 7.62 -4.94
C ALA A 71 -38.89 6.75 -4.23
N ARG A 72 -39.70 6.01 -5.00
CA ARG A 72 -40.57 4.97 -4.44
C ARG A 72 -39.71 3.79 -3.96
N VAL A 73 -39.48 3.73 -2.65
CA VAL A 73 -39.02 2.50 -1.98
C VAL A 73 -40.17 1.49 -2.01
N ASP A 74 -39.89 0.25 -2.40
CA ASP A 74 -40.85 -0.84 -2.29
C ASP A 74 -40.98 -1.26 -0.82
N LYS A 75 -42.09 -0.85 -0.20
CA LYS A 75 -42.41 -1.15 1.20
C LYS A 75 -42.75 -2.62 1.43
N GLY A 76 -43.21 -3.33 0.40
CA GLY A 76 -43.48 -4.78 0.48
C GLY A 76 -42.17 -5.55 0.58
N LEU A 77 -41.21 -5.22 -0.29
CA LEU A 77 -39.88 -5.82 -0.26
C LEU A 77 -39.13 -5.52 1.06
N GLN A 78 -39.14 -4.27 1.53
CA GLN A 78 -38.53 -3.92 2.82
C GLN A 78 -39.12 -4.75 3.95
N ARG A 79 -40.45 -4.87 4.00
CA ARG A 79 -41.14 -5.63 5.04
C ARG A 79 -40.83 -7.13 4.97
N ARG A 80 -40.76 -7.73 3.78
CA ARG A 80 -40.32 -9.14 3.61
C ARG A 80 -38.91 -9.38 4.15
N ILE A 81 -37.98 -8.43 4.00
CA ILE A 81 -36.63 -8.53 4.58
C ILE A 81 -36.70 -8.49 6.11
N GLU A 82 -37.43 -7.53 6.68
CA GLU A 82 -37.61 -7.37 8.13
C GLU A 82 -38.25 -8.60 8.76
N ASP A 83 -39.35 -9.10 8.19
CA ASP A 83 -40.06 -10.29 8.68
C ASP A 83 -39.18 -11.57 8.55
N THR A 84 -38.36 -11.69 7.49
CA THR A 84 -37.41 -12.82 7.33
C THR A 84 -36.31 -12.82 8.41
N PHE A 85 -35.74 -11.66 8.73
CA PHE A 85 -34.76 -11.55 9.82
C PHE A 85 -35.38 -11.93 11.18
N VAL A 86 -36.65 -11.56 11.43
CA VAL A 86 -37.35 -11.92 12.68
C VAL A 86 -37.52 -13.44 12.81
N LEU A 87 -37.93 -14.13 11.75
CA LEU A 87 -38.08 -15.60 11.75
C LEU A 87 -36.73 -16.29 12.06
N LEU A 88 -35.66 -15.93 11.35
CA LEU A 88 -34.34 -16.53 11.55
C LEU A 88 -33.74 -16.20 12.93
N LEU A 89 -34.00 -15.00 13.47
CA LEU A 89 -33.59 -14.64 14.84
C LEU A 89 -34.40 -15.36 15.93
N ASN A 90 -35.64 -15.79 15.65
CA ASN A 90 -36.40 -16.68 16.53
C ASN A 90 -35.95 -18.14 16.43
N GLY A 91 -35.16 -18.49 15.41
CA GLY A 91 -34.79 -19.88 15.10
C GLY A 91 -35.84 -20.64 14.28
N GLU A 92 -36.76 -19.93 13.64
CA GLU A 92 -37.82 -20.47 12.80
C GLU A 92 -37.37 -20.50 11.34
N LEU A 93 -37.57 -21.63 10.65
CA LEU A 93 -37.34 -21.70 9.21
C LEU A 93 -38.51 -21.03 8.47
N PRO A 94 -38.25 -20.07 7.56
CA PRO A 94 -39.30 -19.37 6.85
C PRO A 94 -40.03 -20.33 5.90
N VAL A 95 -41.35 -20.47 6.09
CA VAL A 95 -42.21 -21.24 5.19
C VAL A 95 -42.32 -20.50 3.86
N VAL A 96 -41.85 -21.14 2.78
CA VAL A 96 -42.10 -20.67 1.42
C VAL A 96 -43.50 -21.09 1.03
N GLU A 97 -44.46 -20.15 1.06
CA GLU A 97 -45.75 -20.33 0.40
C GLU A 97 -45.51 -20.39 -1.11
N GLN A 98 -45.45 -21.62 -1.65
CA GLN A 98 -45.37 -21.86 -3.09
C GLN A 98 -46.76 -21.66 -3.70
N ASP A 99 -46.93 -20.58 -4.47
CA ASP A 99 -48.02 -20.49 -5.44
C ASP A 99 -47.80 -21.56 -6.52
N SER A 100 -48.83 -22.34 -6.86
CA SER A 100 -48.63 -23.73 -7.26
C SER A 100 -48.38 -23.92 -8.76
N THR A 101 -47.14 -24.28 -9.14
CA THR A 101 -46.79 -25.34 -10.11
C THR A 101 -45.26 -25.44 -10.25
N LEU A 102 -44.68 -26.59 -9.86
CA LEU A 102 -43.40 -27.21 -10.25
C LEU A 102 -42.77 -27.93 -9.03
N GLU A 103 -42.46 -29.22 -9.17
CA GLU A 103 -41.75 -29.99 -8.14
C GLU A 103 -40.27 -29.58 -8.10
N THR A 104 -39.69 -29.47 -6.91
CA THR A 104 -38.26 -29.19 -6.70
C THR A 104 -37.68 -30.07 -5.59
N PRO A 105 -36.43 -30.54 -5.71
CA PRO A 105 -35.88 -31.57 -4.83
C PRO A 105 -35.56 -31.07 -3.41
N PRO A 106 -35.57 -31.95 -2.40
CA PRO A 106 -35.47 -31.55 -0.99
C PRO A 106 -34.07 -31.04 -0.60
N TYR A 107 -34.07 -29.94 0.16
CA TYR A 107 -32.89 -29.30 0.74
C TYR A 107 -32.05 -30.26 1.60
N LYS A 108 -30.75 -30.40 1.29
CA LYS A 108 -29.76 -31.18 2.06
C LYS A 108 -28.68 -30.25 2.62
N GLY A 109 -28.79 -29.85 3.90
CA GLY A 109 -27.77 -28.97 4.50
C GLY A 109 -28.07 -28.45 5.91
N GLY A 110 -28.13 -29.33 6.91
CA GLY A 110 -28.25 -28.92 8.32
C GLY A 110 -28.32 -30.13 9.27
N PRO A 111 -27.74 -30.06 10.49
CA PRO A 111 -27.76 -31.18 11.42
C PRO A 111 -29.18 -31.46 11.91
N SER A 112 -29.64 -32.71 11.78
CA SER A 112 -30.99 -33.11 12.21
C SER A 112 -31.23 -32.80 13.69
N SER A 113 -32.47 -32.46 14.04
CA SER A 113 -32.88 -32.01 15.38
C SER A 113 -32.64 -33.01 16.53
N LYS A 114 -32.24 -34.24 16.24
CA LYS A 114 -32.06 -35.33 17.20
C LYS A 114 -30.80 -35.23 18.09
N ASN A 115 -29.91 -34.25 17.87
CA ASN A 115 -28.66 -34.09 18.64
C ASN A 115 -28.43 -32.67 19.20
N ALA A 116 -29.50 -31.94 19.52
CA ALA A 116 -29.42 -30.64 20.17
C ALA A 116 -28.93 -30.75 21.63
N LYS A 117 -27.61 -30.65 21.86
CA LYS A 117 -27.04 -30.52 23.21
C LYS A 117 -27.69 -29.33 23.95
N ARG A 118 -28.09 -29.54 25.21
CA ARG A 118 -28.61 -28.48 26.11
C ARG A 118 -27.64 -27.28 26.14
N LYS A 119 -28.07 -26.13 25.61
CA LYS A 119 -27.30 -24.87 25.65
C LYS A 119 -26.98 -24.48 27.10
N LYS A 120 -25.73 -24.10 27.37
CA LYS A 120 -25.34 -23.55 28.68
C LYS A 120 -25.73 -22.07 28.76
N LYS A 121 -26.04 -21.59 29.97
CA LYS A 121 -26.42 -20.20 30.26
C LYS A 121 -25.24 -19.26 29.98
N GLY A 122 -25.24 -18.63 28.79
CA GLY A 122 -24.22 -17.66 28.36
C GLY A 122 -24.16 -17.45 26.84
N GLU A 123 -24.48 -18.47 26.04
CA GLU A 123 -24.37 -18.42 24.57
C GLU A 123 -25.62 -17.84 23.88
N ASN A 124 -25.83 -16.52 24.04
CA ASN A 124 -26.95 -15.78 23.43
C ASN A 124 -26.52 -14.91 22.24
N ARG A 125 -25.79 -15.49 21.27
CA ARG A 125 -25.53 -14.85 19.95
C ARG A 125 -26.05 -15.76 18.84
N ILE A 126 -27.19 -15.39 18.26
CA ILE A 126 -27.71 -16.00 17.03
C ILE A 126 -27.07 -15.23 15.87
N LEU A 127 -26.26 -15.93 15.08
CA LEU A 127 -25.64 -15.38 13.87
C LEU A 127 -26.50 -15.78 12.68
N VAL A 128 -27.16 -14.80 12.07
CA VAL A 128 -27.88 -14.96 10.80
C VAL A 128 -26.96 -14.47 9.68
N GLN A 129 -26.68 -15.31 8.69
CA GLN A 129 -25.87 -14.90 7.54
C GLN A 129 -26.71 -14.08 6.57
N CYS A 130 -26.13 -13.00 6.03
CA CYS A 130 -26.82 -12.16 5.04
C CYS A 130 -27.22 -12.94 3.78
N SER A 131 -26.48 -14.00 3.43
CA SER A 131 -26.78 -14.91 2.31
C SER A 131 -28.02 -15.79 2.54
N GLU A 132 -28.33 -16.16 3.79
CA GLU A 132 -29.55 -16.90 4.12
C GLU A 132 -30.79 -16.03 3.88
N VAL A 133 -30.74 -14.77 4.33
CA VAL A 133 -31.79 -13.78 4.07
C VAL A 133 -31.86 -13.41 2.59
N GLU A 134 -30.72 -13.31 1.89
CA GLU A 134 -30.72 -13.06 0.45
C GLU A 134 -31.43 -14.21 -0.30
N SER A 135 -31.13 -15.46 0.05
CA SER A 135 -31.76 -16.65 -0.53
C SER A 135 -33.26 -16.73 -0.25
N VAL A 136 -33.71 -16.41 0.96
CA VAL A 136 -35.15 -16.45 1.31
C VAL A 136 -35.94 -15.29 0.69
N VAL A 137 -35.40 -14.07 0.70
CA VAL A 137 -36.13 -12.89 0.20
C VAL A 137 -36.15 -12.86 -1.33
N PHE A 138 -35.03 -13.21 -1.97
CA PHE A 138 -34.83 -13.05 -3.41
C PHE A 138 -34.75 -14.38 -4.18
N GLY A 139 -34.72 -15.55 -3.52
CA GLY A 139 -34.39 -16.85 -4.13
C GLY A 139 -32.88 -17.09 -4.20
N ASP A 140 -32.44 -18.31 -4.53
CA ASP A 140 -31.02 -18.65 -4.73
C ASP A 140 -30.40 -17.77 -5.84
N ARG A 141 -29.12 -17.43 -5.72
CA ARG A 141 -28.36 -16.71 -6.76
C ARG A 141 -28.10 -17.57 -8.00
N ASN A 142 -28.28 -18.88 -7.90
CA ASN A 142 -28.14 -19.89 -8.95
C ASN A 142 -29.48 -20.35 -9.55
N ASP A 143 -30.62 -19.76 -9.16
CA ASP A 143 -31.94 -20.05 -9.73
C ASP A 143 -31.97 -19.70 -11.24
N PRO A 144 -32.21 -20.69 -12.15
CA PRO A 144 -32.15 -20.48 -13.59
C PRO A 144 -33.32 -19.64 -14.16
N GLU A 145 -34.46 -19.58 -13.48
CA GLU A 145 -35.60 -18.74 -13.87
C GLU A 145 -35.52 -17.29 -13.36
N LYS A 146 -34.44 -16.94 -12.64
CA LYS A 146 -34.28 -15.64 -11.96
C LYS A 146 -33.99 -14.46 -12.90
N ARG A 147 -35.04 -13.94 -13.54
CA ARG A 147 -34.95 -12.87 -14.55
C ARG A 147 -34.74 -11.46 -13.97
N PHE A 148 -33.50 -11.09 -13.66
CA PHE A 148 -33.10 -9.70 -13.37
C PHE A 148 -32.98 -8.85 -14.65
N GLY A 149 -33.64 -7.68 -14.70
CA GLY A 149 -33.47 -6.71 -15.79
C GLY A 149 -34.63 -5.73 -15.97
N ARG A 150 -34.36 -4.55 -16.57
CA ARG A 150 -35.37 -3.50 -16.76
C ARG A 150 -36.19 -3.70 -18.04
N ARG A 151 -37.06 -4.72 -18.02
CA ARG A 151 -38.18 -5.02 -18.95
C ARG A 151 -37.90 -5.15 -20.47
N LYS A 152 -36.70 -4.88 -21.01
CA LYS A 152 -36.35 -5.15 -22.42
C LYS A 152 -35.22 -6.17 -22.65
N ASN A 153 -34.28 -6.31 -21.73
CA ASN A 153 -33.25 -7.35 -21.80
C ASN A 153 -33.56 -8.41 -20.74
N ARG A 154 -34.00 -9.60 -21.17
CA ARG A 154 -34.30 -10.77 -20.33
C ARG A 154 -33.71 -12.03 -20.98
N ALA A 155 -32.47 -12.36 -20.63
CA ALA A 155 -31.93 -13.71 -20.83
C ALA A 155 -32.16 -14.56 -19.57
N ARG A 156 -32.28 -15.88 -19.72
CA ARG A 156 -32.14 -16.84 -18.59
C ARG A 156 -30.67 -16.82 -18.12
N ARG A 157 -30.43 -17.24 -16.86
CA ARG A 157 -29.07 -17.45 -16.33
C ARG A 157 -28.93 -18.89 -15.84
N GLY A 158 -29.02 -19.81 -16.79
CA GLY A 158 -28.88 -21.24 -16.59
C GLY A 158 -29.30 -22.00 -17.85
N VAL A 159 -28.63 -23.13 -18.06
CA VAL A 159 -29.04 -24.22 -18.97
C VAL A 159 -29.38 -25.42 -18.08
N GLU A 160 -30.22 -26.33 -18.56
CA GLU A 160 -30.92 -27.30 -17.71
C GLU A 160 -30.00 -28.38 -17.09
N ASP A 161 -28.78 -28.56 -17.62
CA ASP A 161 -27.80 -29.58 -17.20
C ASP A 161 -26.88 -29.20 -16.01
N GLY A 162 -27.22 -28.14 -15.25
CA GLY A 162 -26.55 -27.82 -13.97
C GLY A 162 -25.12 -27.28 -14.03
N VAL A 163 -24.52 -27.11 -15.22
CA VAL A 163 -23.20 -26.50 -15.40
C VAL A 163 -23.32 -24.98 -15.55
N TRP A 164 -22.69 -24.23 -14.64
CA TRP A 164 -22.71 -22.76 -14.68
C TRP A 164 -21.79 -22.21 -15.78
N ARG A 165 -22.36 -21.49 -16.75
CA ARG A 165 -21.62 -20.71 -17.75
C ARG A 165 -21.98 -19.22 -17.62
N SER A 166 -21.01 -18.33 -17.84
CA SER A 166 -21.32 -16.91 -17.99
C SER A 166 -22.03 -16.66 -19.33
N VAL A 167 -22.67 -15.50 -19.46
CA VAL A 167 -23.44 -15.13 -20.67
C VAL A 167 -22.51 -14.85 -21.88
N ASP A 168 -21.20 -14.83 -21.64
CA ASP A 168 -20.15 -14.47 -22.59
C ASP A 168 -19.55 -15.70 -23.31
N MET A 169 -20.14 -16.89 -23.12
CA MET A 169 -19.71 -18.17 -23.70
C MET A 169 -20.83 -18.86 -24.50
N VAL A 170 -21.41 -18.11 -25.44
CA VAL A 170 -22.20 -18.64 -26.55
C VAL A 170 -21.45 -18.32 -27.84
N SER A 171 -20.88 -19.34 -28.46
CA SER A 171 -20.45 -19.31 -29.86
C SER A 171 -21.63 -19.81 -30.70
N ASP A 172 -22.04 -19.02 -31.69
CA ASP A 172 -23.12 -19.41 -32.59
C ASP A 172 -22.68 -20.49 -33.62
N GLU A 173 -23.69 -21.14 -34.20
CA GLU A 173 -23.67 -22.01 -35.38
C GLU A 173 -23.09 -23.45 -35.24
N GLU A 174 -24.00 -24.42 -35.06
CA GLU A 174 -23.83 -25.77 -35.60
C GLU A 174 -24.17 -25.79 -37.10
N GLY A 175 -23.38 -26.48 -37.94
CA GLY A 175 -23.64 -26.63 -39.37
C GLY A 175 -22.77 -27.73 -40.01
N PRO A 176 -23.25 -28.49 -41.02
CA PRO A 176 -23.32 -29.93 -40.79
C PRO A 176 -22.55 -30.84 -41.78
N GLY A 177 -22.13 -32.01 -41.28
CA GLY A 177 -22.24 -33.30 -41.99
C GLY A 177 -21.20 -33.68 -43.06
N ASN A 178 -20.36 -34.67 -42.72
CA ASN A 178 -19.79 -35.74 -43.56
C ASN A 178 -19.17 -35.44 -44.94
N ASN A 179 -17.85 -35.67 -45.07
CA ASN A 179 -17.19 -36.71 -45.89
C ASN A 179 -15.65 -36.48 -45.83
N GLU A 180 -14.83 -37.40 -45.32
CA GLU A 180 -14.24 -38.62 -45.93
C GLU A 180 -12.99 -38.38 -46.82
N ILE A 181 -11.88 -39.08 -46.49
CA ILE A 181 -10.72 -39.45 -47.39
C ILE A 181 -9.79 -38.27 -47.80
N ASP A 182 -8.44 -38.36 -47.89
CA ASP A 182 -7.40 -39.35 -47.51
C ASP A 182 -6.17 -38.56 -46.96
N ARG A 183 -5.42 -39.03 -45.95
CA ARG A 183 -4.09 -39.68 -46.00
C ARG A 183 -2.90 -38.97 -46.71
N MET A 184 -1.73 -39.24 -46.13
CA MET A 184 -0.35 -38.96 -46.58
C MET A 184 0.08 -37.47 -46.50
N GLY A 185 1.30 -37.14 -46.09
CA GLY A 185 2.33 -37.99 -45.47
C GLY A 185 3.75 -37.44 -45.61
N ASP A 186 4.53 -37.54 -44.54
CA ASP A 186 5.99 -37.64 -44.50
C ASP A 186 6.92 -36.59 -45.17
N ASN A 187 7.89 -36.12 -44.36
CA ASN A 187 9.32 -35.97 -44.71
C ASN A 187 9.79 -34.83 -45.66
N ASN A 188 10.99 -34.24 -45.52
CA ASN A 188 11.96 -34.17 -44.39
C ASN A 188 13.06 -33.11 -44.68
N THR A 189 13.89 -32.79 -43.68
CA THR A 189 15.33 -32.35 -43.76
C THR A 189 15.79 -31.13 -44.60
N ASP A 190 16.45 -30.21 -43.89
CA ASP A 190 17.81 -29.64 -44.12
C ASP A 190 18.17 -28.83 -45.40
N GLY A 191 19.23 -27.99 -45.31
CA GLY A 191 19.90 -27.49 -46.53
C GLY A 191 20.72 -26.18 -46.50
N ILE A 192 21.54 -25.92 -45.48
CA ILE A 192 22.48 -24.78 -45.34
C ILE A 192 23.29 -24.42 -46.62
N HIS A 193 23.40 -23.13 -46.98
CA HIS A 193 24.59 -22.34 -47.42
C HIS A 193 24.13 -20.96 -47.98
N VAL A 194 24.70 -19.75 -47.81
CA VAL A 194 26.02 -19.16 -47.45
C VAL A 194 26.81 -18.58 -48.66
N ALA A 195 27.17 -17.28 -48.56
CA ALA A 195 27.94 -16.42 -49.49
C ALA A 195 27.26 -16.04 -50.84
N GLY A 196 27.52 -14.87 -51.45
CA GLY A 196 28.26 -13.66 -51.01
C GLY A 196 28.59 -12.68 -52.18
N GLN A 197 29.13 -11.48 -51.87
CA GLN A 197 29.72 -10.48 -52.82
C GLN A 197 28.73 -9.71 -53.75
N THR A 198 28.98 -8.50 -54.31
CA THR A 198 29.84 -7.30 -54.03
C THR A 198 29.42 -6.08 -54.89
N GLY A 199 29.59 -4.83 -54.40
CA GLY A 199 29.72 -3.58 -55.19
C GLY A 199 28.42 -2.89 -55.69
N SER A 200 28.42 -1.67 -56.25
CA SER A 200 29.40 -0.53 -56.24
C SER A 200 28.87 0.68 -57.07
N GLY A 201 29.18 1.93 -56.68
CA GLY A 201 28.79 3.20 -57.37
C GLY A 201 27.78 4.04 -56.54
N LEU A 202 27.80 5.38 -56.42
CA LEU A 202 28.31 6.54 -57.23
C LEU A 202 27.53 6.77 -58.54
N GLU A 203 27.14 7.99 -58.97
CA GLU A 203 27.31 9.38 -58.42
C GLU A 203 25.89 9.98 -58.09
N GLU A 204 25.39 11.24 -58.19
CA GLU A 204 25.70 12.66 -58.57
C GLU A 204 24.60 13.53 -57.82
N ALA A 205 24.73 14.81 -57.36
CA ALA A 205 24.65 16.14 -58.02
C ALA A 205 23.44 16.36 -58.98
N ASP A 206 22.74 17.52 -59.10
CA ASP A 206 22.67 18.84 -58.41
C ASP A 206 21.32 19.55 -58.78
N GLU A 207 20.94 20.67 -58.11
CA GLU A 207 20.38 21.95 -58.69
C GLU A 207 19.63 22.84 -57.66
N GLU A 208 19.46 24.13 -57.97
CA GLU A 208 19.11 25.23 -57.04
C GLU A 208 17.79 26.01 -57.36
N ASP A 209 17.48 26.97 -56.46
CA ASP A 209 16.94 28.32 -56.74
C ASP A 209 15.44 28.66 -56.48
N ARG A 210 15.23 29.95 -56.17
CA ARG A 210 14.02 30.81 -56.22
C ARG A 210 13.26 31.18 -54.94
N THR A 211 13.72 32.29 -54.36
CA THR A 211 13.03 33.62 -54.28
C THR A 211 11.56 33.74 -54.77
N SER A 212 10.73 34.68 -54.28
CA SER A 212 10.85 35.74 -53.25
C SER A 212 9.46 36.28 -52.82
N ASP A 213 9.43 37.29 -51.94
CA ASP A 213 8.35 38.27 -51.69
C ASP A 213 7.05 37.77 -51.00
N GLY A 214 6.33 38.57 -50.19
CA GLY A 214 6.61 39.91 -49.65
C GLY A 214 5.32 40.64 -49.19
N GLU A 215 5.41 41.48 -48.13
CA GLU A 215 4.53 42.64 -47.83
C GLU A 215 2.99 42.40 -47.54
N ASP A 216 2.26 43.17 -46.70
CA ASP A 216 2.63 44.08 -45.58
C ASP A 216 1.39 44.48 -44.70
N ILE A 217 1.63 45.27 -43.64
CA ILE A 217 0.77 46.37 -43.06
C ILE A 217 -0.53 46.08 -42.23
N GLU A 218 -0.46 46.45 -40.93
CA GLU A 218 -1.33 47.32 -40.07
C GLU A 218 -2.89 47.12 -39.94
N ASP A 219 -3.60 47.61 -38.89
CA ASP A 219 -3.34 47.93 -37.46
C ASP A 219 -4.71 48.28 -36.75
N ASP A 220 -4.64 48.67 -35.47
CA ASP A 220 -5.54 49.58 -34.71
C ASP A 220 -6.79 49.00 -33.98
N GLY A 221 -6.58 48.67 -32.69
CA GLY A 221 -7.05 49.48 -31.55
C GLY A 221 -8.55 49.75 -31.28
N GLY A 222 -8.89 49.89 -29.99
CA GLY A 222 -10.03 50.73 -29.55
C GLY A 222 -11.16 50.07 -28.73
N ALA A 223 -11.12 50.29 -27.41
CA ALA A 223 -12.30 50.32 -26.50
C ALA A 223 -12.44 51.79 -25.97
N PRO A 224 -13.31 52.20 -24.98
CA PRO A 224 -14.08 51.41 -24.00
C PRO A 224 -15.44 52.04 -23.46
N ILE A 225 -15.92 51.51 -22.32
CA ILE A 225 -16.83 52.04 -21.24
C ILE A 225 -18.35 52.33 -21.43
N SER A 226 -19.17 51.73 -20.52
CA SER A 226 -20.40 52.25 -19.81
C SER A 226 -21.64 52.81 -20.56
N SER A 227 -22.90 52.73 -20.06
CA SER A 227 -23.54 51.93 -18.98
C SER A 227 -25.09 52.07 -18.98
N SER A 228 -25.79 51.17 -18.25
CA SER A 228 -27.13 51.32 -17.61
C SER A 228 -28.43 51.52 -18.44
N SER A 229 -29.31 50.50 -18.34
CA SER A 229 -30.80 50.54 -18.23
C SER A 229 -31.70 51.12 -19.36
N ALA A 230 -32.92 50.62 -19.62
CA ALA A 230 -33.56 49.33 -19.32
C ALA A 230 -34.92 49.22 -20.06
N LEU A 231 -35.41 47.99 -20.34
CA LEU A 231 -36.73 47.63 -20.89
C LEU A 231 -36.98 48.08 -22.37
N ALA A 232 -37.69 47.34 -23.22
CA ALA A 232 -38.07 45.92 -23.25
C ALA A 232 -38.45 45.52 -24.70
N GLU A 233 -38.69 44.22 -24.94
CA GLU A 233 -39.24 43.62 -26.18
C GLU A 233 -38.36 43.67 -27.46
N THR A 234 -38.37 42.70 -28.37
CA THR A 234 -38.51 41.23 -28.20
C THR A 234 -37.78 40.53 -29.35
N SER A 235 -36.61 39.94 -29.10
CA SER A 235 -36.15 38.76 -29.85
C SER A 235 -35.17 37.97 -28.99
N SER A 236 -35.36 36.65 -28.93
CA SER A 236 -34.48 35.70 -28.26
C SER A 236 -34.66 34.37 -28.99
N ASP A 237 -33.68 33.97 -29.79
CA ASP A 237 -32.45 33.28 -29.38
C ASP A 237 -32.72 31.77 -29.24
N PRO A 238 -32.17 30.92 -30.15
CA PRO A 238 -32.42 29.49 -30.16
C PRO A 238 -31.94 28.77 -28.88
N ASP A 239 -31.02 29.33 -28.09
CA ASP A 239 -30.58 28.69 -26.84
C ASP A 239 -31.66 28.71 -25.74
N VAL A 240 -32.65 29.61 -25.83
CA VAL A 240 -33.84 29.58 -24.96
C VAL A 240 -34.75 28.40 -25.31
N VAL A 241 -34.91 28.09 -26.61
CA VAL A 241 -35.69 26.94 -27.09
C VAL A 241 -34.99 25.61 -26.71
N ALA A 242 -33.66 25.57 -26.79
CA ALA A 242 -32.85 24.45 -26.33
C ALA A 242 -33.11 24.12 -24.84
N ARG A 243 -33.21 25.15 -23.98
CA ARG A 243 -33.43 25.00 -22.53
C ARG A 243 -34.86 24.58 -22.15
N LEU A 244 -35.87 24.85 -22.99
CA LEU A 244 -37.26 24.47 -22.74
C LEU A 244 -37.60 22.99 -23.05
N SER A 245 -36.79 22.33 -23.90
CA SER A 245 -37.05 20.96 -24.36
C SER A 245 -36.73 19.85 -23.34
N ILE A 246 -36.03 20.16 -22.23
CA ILE A 246 -35.60 19.18 -21.20
C ILE A 246 -36.74 18.84 -20.20
N ARG A 247 -37.97 18.64 -20.70
CA ARG A 247 -39.15 18.21 -19.91
C ARG A 247 -40.05 17.16 -20.57
N SER A 248 -39.57 16.40 -21.55
CA SER A 248 -40.15 15.08 -21.85
C SER A 248 -39.06 14.02 -22.10
N GLY A 249 -39.31 12.79 -21.64
CA GLY A 249 -38.27 11.77 -21.47
C GLY A 249 -38.18 10.76 -22.60
N THR A 250 -37.89 11.19 -23.84
CA THR A 250 -37.51 10.27 -24.92
C THR A 250 -36.68 10.98 -25.98
N ARG A 251 -35.39 10.62 -26.10
CA ARG A 251 -34.57 10.95 -27.28
C ARG A 251 -33.97 9.64 -27.77
N ILE A 252 -34.35 9.23 -28.98
CA ILE A 252 -33.89 8.01 -29.63
C ILE A 252 -32.44 8.25 -30.12
N ARG A 253 -31.55 7.27 -29.97
CA ARG A 253 -30.23 7.31 -30.62
C ARG A 253 -30.39 6.94 -32.11
N PRO A 254 -29.76 7.67 -33.05
CA PRO A 254 -29.50 7.14 -34.39
C PRO A 254 -28.66 5.84 -34.32
N PRO A 255 -28.66 5.01 -35.39
CA PRO A 255 -27.70 3.93 -35.54
C PRO A 255 -26.25 4.44 -35.44
N GLN A 256 -25.36 3.65 -34.85
CA GLN A 256 -23.95 4.01 -34.69
C GLN A 256 -23.12 3.48 -35.85
N GLU A 257 -23.10 4.22 -36.96
CA GLU A 257 -22.12 4.02 -38.05
C GLU A 257 -21.14 5.19 -38.18
N VAL A 258 -21.53 6.41 -37.76
CA VAL A 258 -20.61 7.57 -37.68
C VAL A 258 -20.82 8.32 -36.36
N SER A 259 -19.78 8.39 -35.54
CA SER A 259 -19.61 9.42 -34.51
C SER A 259 -18.15 9.47 -34.06
N GLU A 260 -17.34 10.28 -34.74
CA GLU A 260 -16.10 10.76 -34.14
C GLU A 260 -16.40 11.59 -32.88
N VAL A 261 -15.46 11.60 -31.93
CA VAL A 261 -15.06 12.74 -31.06
C VAL A 261 -14.23 12.20 -29.88
N ASN A 262 -13.01 12.71 -29.77
CA ASN A 262 -12.10 12.67 -28.61
C ASN A 262 -11.73 11.28 -28.05
N GLY A 263 -10.67 10.70 -28.62
CA GLY A 263 -10.02 9.50 -28.08
C GLY A 263 -9.33 9.75 -26.73
N GLY A 264 -9.89 9.18 -25.66
CA GLY A 264 -9.26 9.16 -24.34
C GLY A 264 -9.75 7.97 -23.51
N ILE A 265 -8.81 7.36 -22.78
CA ILE A 265 -8.98 6.31 -21.74
C ILE A 265 -9.21 4.88 -22.27
N GLY A 266 -8.22 4.03 -21.99
CA GLY A 266 -8.20 2.58 -22.20
C GLY A 266 -6.74 2.12 -22.33
N GLY A 267 -6.05 1.60 -21.31
CA GLY A 267 -6.54 0.88 -20.13
C GLY A 267 -6.53 -0.62 -20.44
N GLU A 268 -5.88 -1.44 -19.61
CA GLU A 268 -5.34 -2.78 -19.96
C GLU A 268 -6.31 -3.75 -20.65
N LYS A 269 -7.62 -3.61 -20.42
CA LYS A 269 -8.65 -4.38 -21.15
C LYS A 269 -8.52 -4.26 -22.67
N GLY A 270 -8.21 -3.07 -23.18
CA GLY A 270 -8.05 -2.81 -24.61
C GLY A 270 -6.82 -3.47 -25.27
N VAL A 271 -6.00 -4.21 -24.50
CA VAL A 271 -4.84 -4.97 -24.98
C VAL A 271 -5.21 -6.44 -25.25
N LYS A 272 -6.07 -7.05 -24.41
CA LYS A 272 -6.45 -8.47 -24.55
C LYS A 272 -7.48 -8.78 -25.65
N GLU A 273 -8.02 -7.74 -26.29
CA GLU A 273 -9.06 -7.86 -27.33
C GLU A 273 -8.54 -7.52 -28.75
N ARG A 274 -7.22 -7.29 -28.93
CA ARG A 274 -6.65 -6.81 -30.19
C ARG A 274 -5.74 -7.84 -30.86
N LEU A 275 -6.22 -8.44 -31.97
CA LEU A 275 -5.51 -9.45 -32.74
C LEU A 275 -4.46 -8.89 -33.73
N SER A 276 -4.47 -7.58 -34.01
CA SER A 276 -3.46 -6.89 -34.82
C SER A 276 -3.38 -5.39 -34.49
N GLU A 277 -2.18 -4.81 -34.47
CA GLU A 277 -1.97 -3.36 -34.52
C GLU A 277 -1.98 -2.92 -36.00
N THR A 278 -2.69 -1.84 -36.35
CA THR A 278 -2.74 -1.30 -37.73
C THR A 278 -1.72 -0.18 -37.89
N ASP A 279 -1.30 0.11 -39.12
CA ASP A 279 -0.30 1.15 -39.40
C ASP A 279 -0.68 2.54 -38.90
N ASP A 280 -1.98 2.87 -38.91
CA ASP A 280 -2.50 4.12 -38.34
C ASP A 280 -2.41 4.15 -36.80
N MET A 281 -2.57 3.00 -36.12
CA MET A 281 -2.32 2.90 -34.68
C MET A 281 -0.82 2.97 -34.36
N LEU A 282 0.04 2.33 -35.18
CA LEU A 282 1.50 2.45 -35.09
C LEU A 282 1.96 3.89 -35.31
N ALA A 283 1.39 4.60 -36.28
CA ALA A 283 1.66 6.01 -36.55
C ALA A 283 1.23 6.90 -35.38
N LYS A 284 0.00 6.71 -34.86
CA LYS A 284 -0.50 7.43 -33.67
C LYS A 284 0.30 7.12 -32.41
N ARG A 285 0.83 5.90 -32.26
CA ARG A 285 1.76 5.54 -31.18
C ARG A 285 3.12 6.20 -31.34
N ARG A 286 3.71 6.19 -32.54
CA ARG A 286 4.97 6.89 -32.84
C ARG A 286 4.86 8.41 -32.69
N GLU A 287 3.72 8.99 -33.05
CA GLU A 287 3.43 10.42 -32.87
C GLU A 287 3.19 10.79 -31.39
N GLY A 288 2.54 9.90 -30.63
CA GLY A 288 2.42 10.03 -29.17
C GLY A 288 3.78 9.92 -28.47
N GLN A 289 4.65 9.00 -28.93
CA GLN A 289 6.03 8.86 -28.50
C GLN A 289 6.81 10.15 -28.81
N ARG A 290 6.82 10.60 -30.08
CA ARG A 290 7.49 11.84 -30.52
C ARG A 290 7.06 13.05 -29.69
N LYS A 291 5.77 13.19 -29.38
CA LYS A 291 5.25 14.29 -28.53
C LYS A 291 5.61 14.15 -27.04
N ALA A 292 5.87 12.94 -26.55
CA ALA A 292 6.48 12.75 -25.23
C ALA A 292 7.96 13.15 -25.28
N ASP A 293 8.73 12.62 -26.24
CA ASP A 293 10.15 12.90 -26.43
C ASP A 293 10.41 14.41 -26.65
N GLU A 294 9.56 15.11 -27.41
CA GLU A 294 9.65 16.56 -27.65
C GLU A 294 9.34 17.39 -26.41
N LYS A 295 8.44 16.89 -25.54
CA LYS A 295 8.14 17.53 -24.25
C LYS A 295 9.25 17.28 -23.22
N GLU A 296 9.87 16.11 -23.25
CA GLU A 296 11.04 15.76 -22.42
C GLU A 296 12.29 16.58 -22.83
N LYS A 297 12.47 16.78 -24.15
CA LYS A 297 13.48 17.66 -24.75
C LYS A 297 13.21 19.15 -24.52
N SER A 298 12.00 19.56 -24.13
CA SER A 298 11.66 21.00 -24.00
C SER A 298 12.30 21.70 -22.79
N GLY A 299 13.09 21.00 -21.98
CA GLY A 299 13.91 21.57 -20.89
C GLY A 299 13.15 22.06 -19.65
N VAL A 300 11.82 22.05 -19.68
CA VAL A 300 10.97 22.45 -18.55
C VAL A 300 10.93 21.32 -17.52
N LEU A 301 11.32 21.60 -16.27
CA LEU A 301 11.03 20.72 -15.14
C LEU A 301 9.51 20.58 -15.00
N LEU A 302 9.00 19.36 -15.07
CA LEU A 302 7.56 19.09 -15.00
C LEU A 302 7.08 18.90 -13.55
N GLY A 303 8.01 18.84 -12.61
CA GLY A 303 7.76 18.89 -11.17
C GLY A 303 7.39 20.27 -10.62
N GLU A 304 6.98 20.28 -9.35
CA GLU A 304 6.57 21.49 -8.64
C GLU A 304 7.65 21.96 -7.65
N ILE A 305 7.78 23.27 -7.44
CA ILE A 305 8.74 23.87 -6.50
C ILE A 305 7.99 24.71 -5.47
N LEU A 306 8.15 24.37 -4.19
CA LEU A 306 7.54 25.06 -3.05
C LEU A 306 8.61 25.91 -2.33
N THR A 307 8.39 27.22 -2.21
CA THR A 307 9.39 28.18 -1.69
C THR A 307 8.92 29.02 -0.50
N ASP A 308 7.61 29.20 -0.28
CA ASP A 308 7.10 29.91 0.90
C ASP A 308 6.91 28.94 2.09
N PRO A 309 7.66 29.09 3.21
CA PRO A 309 7.49 28.26 4.39
C PRO A 309 6.12 28.36 5.07
N ASN A 310 5.33 29.39 4.73
CA ASN A 310 3.99 29.63 5.28
C ASN A 310 2.87 28.95 4.46
N ASP A 311 3.17 28.44 3.25
CA ASP A 311 2.19 27.69 2.46
C ASP A 311 1.85 26.38 3.18
N ALA A 312 0.56 26.11 3.40
CA ALA A 312 0.07 24.88 4.02
C ALA A 312 0.57 23.60 3.30
N LYS A 313 0.84 23.69 2.00
CA LYS A 313 1.44 22.63 1.18
C LYS A 313 2.91 22.44 1.50
N PHE A 314 3.70 23.52 1.56
CA PHE A 314 5.10 23.46 2.01
C PHE A 314 5.18 22.85 3.42
N VAL A 315 4.31 23.29 4.33
CA VAL A 315 4.23 22.76 5.71
C VAL A 315 3.91 21.26 5.72
N ASP A 316 3.02 20.75 4.86
CA ASP A 316 2.71 19.31 4.82
C ASP A 316 3.84 18.46 4.22
N TYR A 317 4.47 18.96 3.15
CA TYR A 317 5.64 18.32 2.55
C TYR A 317 6.88 18.40 3.46
N LEU A 318 7.01 19.39 4.34
CA LEU A 318 8.09 19.43 5.33
C LEU A 318 7.96 18.34 6.41
N LYS A 319 6.74 17.86 6.72
CA LYS A 319 6.52 16.88 7.81
C LYS A 319 7.26 15.55 7.55
N ARG A 320 8.08 15.16 8.53
CA ARG A 320 8.82 13.89 8.63
C ARG A 320 8.18 12.96 9.67
N TRP A 321 8.68 11.73 9.78
CA TRP A 321 8.34 10.81 10.88
C TRP A 321 8.75 11.35 12.25
N THR A 322 9.80 12.18 12.30
CA THR A 322 10.42 12.70 13.51
C THR A 322 10.86 14.16 13.31
N ASP A 323 10.80 14.96 14.37
CA ASP A 323 11.19 16.38 14.39
C ASP A 323 12.63 16.61 14.87
N ILE A 324 13.39 15.55 15.15
CA ILE A 324 14.84 15.60 15.44
C ILE A 324 15.57 16.35 14.34
N ASP A 325 16.34 17.38 14.70
CA ASP A 325 17.12 18.24 13.79
C ASP A 325 16.30 18.87 12.64
N LEU A 326 14.99 19.10 12.85
CA LEU A 326 14.14 19.74 11.84
C LEU A 326 14.68 21.12 11.46
N LYS A 327 14.83 21.34 10.16
CA LYS A 327 15.27 22.60 9.55
C LYS A 327 14.36 22.92 8.38
N THR A 328 14.06 24.20 8.20
CA THR A 328 13.32 24.71 7.05
C THR A 328 14.28 24.82 5.85
N PRO A 329 14.02 24.13 4.73
CA PRO A 329 14.82 24.25 3.52
C PRO A 329 14.55 25.58 2.80
N GLY A 330 15.40 25.94 1.85
CA GLY A 330 15.15 27.07 0.94
C GLY A 330 14.05 26.77 -0.10
N ALA A 331 13.91 25.50 -0.49
CA ALA A 331 12.78 25.01 -1.28
C ALA A 331 12.54 23.51 -1.07
N ILE A 332 11.32 23.05 -1.40
CA ILE A 332 11.01 21.63 -1.62
C ILE A 332 10.69 21.45 -3.10
N VAL A 333 11.41 20.55 -3.78
CA VAL A 333 11.23 20.21 -5.19
C VAL A 333 10.57 18.85 -5.31
N LEU A 334 9.52 18.76 -6.13
CA LEU A 334 8.65 17.61 -6.31
C LEU A 334 8.74 17.07 -7.75
N PRO A 335 9.82 16.33 -8.11
CA PRO A 335 9.96 15.72 -9.44
C PRO A 335 8.85 14.70 -9.72
N ILE A 336 8.44 14.58 -10.99
CA ILE A 336 7.46 13.58 -11.45
C ILE A 336 8.10 12.46 -12.28
N SER A 337 9.37 12.61 -12.67
CA SER A 337 10.11 11.68 -13.53
C SER A 337 11.55 11.45 -13.04
N GLU A 338 12.21 10.42 -13.59
CA GLU A 338 13.65 10.16 -13.38
C GLU A 338 14.53 11.25 -14.02
N ASP A 339 14.11 11.79 -15.16
CA ASP A 339 14.73 12.93 -15.84
C ASP A 339 14.64 14.23 -15.02
N ASP A 340 13.49 14.54 -14.40
CA ASP A 340 13.40 15.66 -13.44
C ASP A 340 14.43 15.47 -12.31
N CYS A 341 14.51 14.26 -11.73
CA CYS A 341 15.49 13.95 -10.67
C CYS A 341 16.93 14.18 -11.14
N GLN A 342 17.25 13.77 -12.37
CA GLN A 342 18.57 13.95 -12.96
C GLN A 342 18.88 15.45 -13.19
N LYS A 343 17.95 16.20 -13.77
CA LYS A 343 18.05 17.65 -13.99
C LYS A 343 18.25 18.41 -12.67
N ILE A 344 17.53 18.05 -11.61
CA ILE A 344 17.66 18.67 -10.28
C ILE A 344 19.04 18.38 -9.66
N VAL A 345 19.52 17.13 -9.69
CA VAL A 345 20.86 16.80 -9.15
C VAL A 345 21.96 17.48 -9.96
N GLN A 346 21.87 17.50 -11.30
CA GLN A 346 22.81 18.23 -12.13
C GLN A 346 22.85 19.73 -11.79
N TRP A 347 21.69 20.36 -11.62
CA TRP A 347 21.61 21.77 -11.22
C TRP A 347 22.23 21.99 -9.84
N ALA A 348 21.84 21.19 -8.85
CA ALA A 348 22.30 21.34 -7.47
C ALA A 348 23.82 21.17 -7.35
N SER A 349 24.40 20.15 -8.01
CA SER A 349 25.85 19.95 -8.06
C SER A 349 26.58 21.07 -8.82
N LYS A 350 26.04 21.56 -9.95
CA LYS A 350 26.65 22.66 -10.73
C LYS A 350 26.59 24.00 -10.01
N SER A 351 25.56 24.24 -9.18
CA SER A 351 25.36 25.47 -8.42
C SER A 351 25.83 25.38 -6.96
N SER A 352 26.46 24.27 -6.55
CA SER A 352 26.92 24.01 -5.17
C SER A 352 25.81 24.15 -4.11
N VAL A 353 24.56 23.82 -4.47
CA VAL A 353 23.39 23.88 -3.58
C VAL A 353 23.27 22.56 -2.82
N PRO A 354 23.39 22.54 -1.48
CA PRO A 354 23.19 21.33 -0.69
C PRO A 354 21.75 20.81 -0.86
N PHE A 355 21.59 19.48 -0.96
CA PHE A 355 20.28 18.88 -1.05
C PHE A 355 20.16 17.60 -0.20
N VAL A 356 18.93 17.27 0.18
CA VAL A 356 18.60 15.97 0.77
C VAL A 356 17.44 15.33 0.02
N VAL A 357 17.57 14.05 -0.29
CA VAL A 357 16.49 13.28 -0.93
C VAL A 357 15.53 12.75 0.14
N LYS A 358 14.23 12.89 -0.12
CA LYS A 358 13.14 12.42 0.74
C LYS A 358 12.25 11.42 0.00
N SER A 359 12.06 10.27 0.64
CA SER A 359 10.96 9.34 0.35
C SER A 359 9.95 9.37 1.51
N GLY A 360 9.61 8.25 2.16
CA GLY A 360 8.65 8.17 3.26
C GLY A 360 8.96 9.02 4.52
N GLY A 361 10.08 9.73 4.57
CA GLY A 361 10.38 10.71 5.62
C GLY A 361 10.80 10.14 6.98
N HIS A 362 11.25 8.88 7.02
CA HIS A 362 11.65 8.16 8.24
C HIS A 362 13.10 8.43 8.72
N SER A 363 13.90 9.17 7.94
CA SER A 363 15.29 9.49 8.28
C SER A 363 15.39 10.69 9.25
N GLU A 364 16.07 10.50 10.39
CA GLU A 364 16.43 11.64 11.27
C GLU A 364 17.52 12.53 10.64
N PHE A 365 18.40 11.95 9.80
CA PHE A 365 19.57 12.62 9.22
C PHE A 365 19.31 13.39 7.91
N SER A 366 18.16 13.19 7.26
CA SER A 366 17.84 13.82 5.97
C SER A 366 17.24 15.22 6.18
N THR A 367 18.06 16.17 6.64
CA THR A 367 17.66 17.55 6.94
C THR A 367 18.60 18.56 6.29
N VAL A 368 18.08 19.71 5.85
CA VAL A 368 18.84 20.77 5.18
C VAL A 368 18.29 22.13 5.60
N GLY A 369 19.15 23.16 5.64
CA GLY A 369 18.78 24.53 6.00
C GLY A 369 18.28 25.36 4.81
N SER A 370 18.01 26.64 5.07
CA SER A 370 17.53 27.62 4.08
C SER A 370 18.47 27.85 2.90
N ASN A 371 19.73 27.38 2.99
CA ASN A 371 20.73 27.41 1.92
C ASN A 371 20.66 26.21 0.96
N GLY A 372 19.72 25.27 1.15
CA GLY A 372 19.61 24.04 0.35
C GLY A 372 18.18 23.55 0.16
N ILE A 373 18.00 22.46 -0.59
CA ILE A 373 16.67 21.97 -1.03
C ILE A 373 16.35 20.54 -0.56
N ILE A 374 15.06 20.25 -0.40
CA ILE A 374 14.59 18.86 -0.29
C ILE A 374 14.12 18.40 -1.67
N ILE A 375 14.65 17.28 -2.16
CA ILE A 375 14.12 16.58 -3.34
C ILE A 375 13.15 15.52 -2.82
N ASP A 376 11.85 15.81 -2.82
CA ASP A 376 10.82 14.89 -2.32
C ASP A 376 10.19 14.11 -3.47
N LEU A 377 10.52 12.82 -3.52
CA LEU A 377 10.16 11.92 -4.61
C LEU A 377 8.68 11.45 -4.54
N SER A 378 7.83 12.02 -3.68
CA SER A 378 6.45 11.53 -3.47
C SER A 378 5.52 11.59 -4.68
N LEU A 379 5.82 12.43 -5.68
CA LEU A 379 5.10 12.44 -6.96
C LEU A 379 5.68 11.42 -7.97
N PHE A 380 7.01 11.25 -8.01
CA PHE A 380 7.67 10.17 -8.75
C PHE A 380 7.65 8.85 -7.95
N LYS A 381 6.60 8.04 -8.11
CA LYS A 381 6.56 6.70 -7.51
C LYS A 381 5.81 5.66 -8.33
N GLY A 382 6.19 4.40 -8.19
CA GLY A 382 5.51 3.28 -8.83
C GLY A 382 6.02 1.91 -8.38
N VAL A 383 5.26 0.87 -8.72
CA VAL A 383 5.67 -0.54 -8.63
C VAL A 383 5.09 -1.30 -9.82
N GLU A 384 5.95 -2.02 -10.52
CA GLU A 384 5.60 -2.93 -11.62
C GLU A 384 6.05 -4.34 -11.21
N VAL A 385 5.16 -5.34 -11.28
CA VAL A 385 5.45 -6.70 -10.81
C VAL A 385 5.51 -7.64 -12.00
N ASP A 386 6.67 -8.25 -12.24
CA ASP A 386 6.81 -9.32 -13.24
C ASP A 386 6.63 -10.69 -12.57
N THR A 387 5.45 -11.26 -12.82
CA THR A 387 5.08 -12.60 -12.33
C THR A 387 5.77 -13.74 -13.09
N HIS A 388 6.43 -13.48 -14.22
CA HIS A 388 7.19 -14.48 -14.97
C HIS A 388 8.60 -14.67 -14.41
N SER A 389 9.37 -13.59 -14.22
CA SER A 389 10.68 -13.66 -13.55
C SER A 389 10.60 -13.75 -12.02
N GLY A 390 9.45 -13.42 -11.42
CA GLY A 390 9.28 -13.35 -9.97
C GLY A 390 9.99 -12.14 -9.37
N THR A 391 9.92 -10.99 -10.05
CA THR A 391 10.59 -9.75 -9.65
C THR A 391 9.62 -8.57 -9.59
N ALA A 392 10.04 -7.44 -9.02
CA ALA A 392 9.31 -6.19 -9.10
C ALA A 392 10.25 -4.99 -9.24
N THR A 393 9.86 -4.06 -10.11
CA THR A 393 10.54 -2.79 -10.35
C THR A 393 9.89 -1.71 -9.51
N LEU A 394 10.64 -1.21 -8.51
CA LEU A 394 10.24 -0.15 -7.59
C LEU A 394 10.77 1.18 -8.10
N LYS A 395 9.92 2.21 -8.18
CA LYS A 395 10.27 3.55 -8.67
C LYS A 395 10.06 4.59 -7.57
N GLY A 396 11.06 5.45 -7.38
CA GLY A 396 11.09 6.59 -6.47
C GLY A 396 10.49 6.34 -5.08
N SER A 397 9.50 7.15 -4.68
CA SER A 397 8.96 7.14 -3.30
C SER A 397 7.84 6.13 -3.06
N ILE A 398 7.91 4.94 -3.64
CA ILE A 398 6.93 3.87 -3.36
C ILE A 398 7.07 3.41 -1.90
N LEU A 399 5.96 3.36 -1.16
CA LEU A 399 5.97 3.01 0.27
C LEU A 399 5.82 1.50 0.49
N SER A 400 6.33 1.01 1.62
CA SER A 400 6.36 -0.42 1.95
C SER A 400 4.97 -1.09 1.89
N LYS A 401 3.91 -0.41 2.32
CA LYS A 401 2.52 -0.92 2.20
C LYS A 401 2.05 -1.03 0.75
N GLU A 402 2.45 -0.10 -0.11
CA GLU A 402 2.07 -0.09 -1.53
C GLU A 402 2.75 -1.26 -2.26
N VAL A 403 4.06 -1.46 -2.02
CA VAL A 403 4.80 -2.62 -2.52
C VAL A 403 4.22 -3.93 -1.99
N ALA A 404 3.94 -4.03 -0.69
CA ALA A 404 3.37 -5.24 -0.09
C ALA A 404 2.01 -5.60 -0.68
N THR A 405 1.17 -4.60 -0.96
CA THR A 405 -0.18 -4.79 -1.53
C THR A 405 -0.08 -5.25 -2.98
N ALA A 406 0.68 -4.54 -3.82
CA ALA A 406 0.85 -4.90 -5.23
C ALA A 406 1.47 -6.30 -5.44
N LEU A 407 2.45 -6.67 -4.61
CA LEU A 407 3.01 -8.03 -4.63
C LEU A 407 1.96 -9.08 -4.24
N ALA A 408 1.21 -8.87 -3.16
CA ALA A 408 0.23 -9.83 -2.69
C ALA A 408 -0.95 -10.01 -3.67
N GLU A 409 -1.37 -8.93 -4.34
CA GLU A 409 -2.36 -8.98 -5.43
C GLU A 409 -1.85 -9.77 -6.66
N ALA A 410 -0.54 -9.74 -6.92
CA ALA A 410 0.12 -10.56 -7.94
C ALA A 410 0.45 -12.00 -7.50
N GLY A 411 0.20 -12.38 -6.24
CA GLY A 411 0.50 -13.71 -5.70
C GLY A 411 1.91 -13.87 -5.08
N TYR A 412 2.60 -12.77 -4.80
CA TYR A 412 3.98 -12.70 -4.31
C TYR A 412 4.13 -11.93 -2.98
N PHE A 413 5.31 -11.98 -2.39
CA PHE A 413 5.80 -11.10 -1.33
C PHE A 413 7.32 -10.94 -1.43
N THR A 414 7.93 -10.10 -0.58
CA THR A 414 9.38 -9.93 -0.51
C THR A 414 9.83 -9.56 0.91
N ALA A 415 11.14 -9.33 1.11
CA ALA A 415 11.80 -9.07 2.38
C ALA A 415 11.50 -7.66 2.97
N LEU A 416 10.23 -7.31 3.16
CA LEU A 416 9.81 -6.02 3.73
C LEU A 416 9.86 -6.01 5.27
N GLY A 417 9.98 -4.81 5.84
CA GLY A 417 10.09 -4.56 7.27
C GLY A 417 8.77 -4.31 7.98
N ASN A 418 8.80 -3.73 9.18
CA ASN A 418 7.64 -3.62 10.06
C ASN A 418 6.84 -2.30 9.99
N GLY A 419 7.21 -1.35 9.12
CA GLY A 419 6.58 -0.03 9.00
C GLY A 419 5.95 0.23 7.62
N ASN A 420 4.64 0.45 7.58
CA ASN A 420 3.87 0.64 6.34
C ASN A 420 4.23 1.92 5.56
N THR A 421 4.55 3.02 6.26
CA THR A 421 4.88 4.33 5.67
C THR A 421 6.37 4.54 5.38
N VAL A 422 7.20 3.50 5.56
CA VAL A 422 8.63 3.54 5.22
C VAL A 422 8.80 3.50 3.70
N GLY A 423 9.66 4.35 3.15
CA GLY A 423 10.02 4.34 1.72
C GLY A 423 10.78 3.07 1.37
N ALA A 424 10.31 2.32 0.36
CA ALA A 424 10.80 0.98 0.08
C ALA A 424 12.25 0.98 -0.43
N ILE A 425 12.59 1.82 -1.41
CA ILE A 425 13.96 1.92 -1.98
C ILE A 425 15.02 2.16 -0.89
N PRO A 426 14.96 3.23 -0.06
CA PRO A 426 15.97 3.44 0.99
C PRO A 426 15.96 2.37 2.09
N TYR A 427 14.84 1.68 2.33
CA TYR A 427 14.79 0.51 3.22
C TYR A 427 15.62 -0.66 2.66
N PHE A 428 15.52 -0.95 1.36
CA PHE A 428 16.31 -2.01 0.71
C PHE A 428 17.81 -1.66 0.68
N LEU A 429 18.15 -0.42 0.33
CA LEU A 429 19.55 0.04 0.23
C LEU A 429 20.30 0.00 1.56
N ALA A 430 19.63 0.30 2.68
CA ALA A 430 20.22 0.32 4.02
C ALA A 430 20.09 -1.03 4.76
N GLY A 431 20.18 -2.15 4.03
CA GLY A 431 20.13 -3.50 4.58
C GLY A 431 18.70 -4.05 4.73
N GLY A 432 17.82 -3.33 5.41
CA GLY A 432 16.38 -3.66 5.54
C GLY A 432 16.09 -4.89 6.41
N ALA A 433 15.63 -4.68 7.65
CA ALA A 433 15.25 -5.77 8.56
C ALA A 433 13.93 -6.42 8.11
N SER A 434 13.98 -7.66 7.59
CA SER A 434 12.83 -8.39 7.05
C SER A 434 11.89 -8.92 8.16
N LEU A 435 10.60 -9.04 7.83
CA LEU A 435 9.60 -9.78 8.63
C LEU A 435 9.72 -11.30 8.50
N THR A 436 10.40 -11.79 7.46
CA THR A 436 10.51 -13.23 7.13
C THR A 436 11.96 -13.63 6.84
N PRO A 437 12.93 -13.26 7.70
CA PRO A 437 14.36 -13.35 7.36
C PRO A 437 14.83 -14.78 7.07
N SER A 438 14.18 -15.80 7.64
CA SER A 438 14.48 -17.21 7.41
C SER A 438 13.98 -17.75 6.05
N ILE A 439 13.06 -17.07 5.35
CA ILE A 439 12.65 -17.40 3.97
C ILE A 439 13.37 -16.53 2.95
N THR A 440 13.49 -15.24 3.24
CA THR A 440 13.87 -14.22 2.26
C THR A 440 15.32 -13.77 2.40
N GLY A 441 15.84 -13.68 3.63
CA GLY A 441 17.03 -12.89 3.96
C GLY A 441 16.65 -11.48 4.43
N PHE A 442 17.57 -10.54 4.30
CA PHE A 442 17.31 -9.12 4.51
C PHE A 442 16.78 -8.43 3.23
N GLY A 443 16.43 -7.16 3.32
CA GLY A 443 16.01 -6.35 2.17
C GLY A 443 17.09 -6.26 1.08
N ALA A 444 18.32 -5.90 1.47
CA ALA A 444 19.45 -5.76 0.55
C ALA A 444 19.73 -7.03 -0.28
N ASP A 445 19.47 -8.21 0.30
CA ASP A 445 19.65 -9.52 -0.35
C ASP A 445 18.71 -9.74 -1.55
N GLN A 446 17.71 -8.88 -1.75
CA GLN A 446 16.76 -8.96 -2.85
C GLN A 446 17.12 -8.07 -4.04
N ILE A 447 18.11 -7.16 -3.93
CA ILE A 447 18.42 -6.20 -5.00
C ILE A 447 19.10 -6.91 -6.18
N LEU A 448 18.47 -6.83 -7.35
CA LEU A 448 18.96 -7.41 -8.61
C LEU A 448 19.62 -6.36 -9.49
N SER A 449 19.02 -5.17 -9.63
CA SER A 449 19.61 -4.04 -10.34
C SER A 449 19.05 -2.71 -9.82
N ALA A 450 19.67 -1.59 -10.23
CA ALA A 450 19.25 -0.24 -9.87
C ALA A 450 19.44 0.76 -11.00
N HIS A 451 18.62 1.81 -11.03
CA HIS A 451 19.01 3.08 -11.66
C HIS A 451 19.54 4.02 -10.57
N LEU A 452 20.72 4.59 -10.81
CA LEU A 452 21.41 5.49 -9.89
C LEU A 452 21.83 6.77 -10.62
N ILE A 453 21.52 7.92 -10.03
CA ILE A 453 22.01 9.23 -10.44
C ILE A 453 23.28 9.54 -9.61
N THR A 454 24.42 9.73 -10.28
CA THR A 454 25.73 9.97 -9.66
C THR A 454 25.84 11.37 -9.03
N ALA A 455 26.94 11.64 -8.32
CA ALA A 455 27.23 12.97 -7.79
C ALA A 455 27.34 14.07 -8.88
N LYS A 456 27.62 13.68 -10.13
CA LYS A 456 27.64 14.58 -11.30
C LYS A 456 26.26 14.78 -11.94
N GLY A 457 25.25 14.01 -11.53
CA GLY A 457 23.95 13.95 -12.19
C GLY A 457 23.96 13.14 -13.50
N GLU A 458 24.84 12.13 -13.61
CA GLU A 458 24.82 11.14 -14.68
C GLU A 458 23.88 9.99 -14.26
N LEU A 459 22.98 9.54 -15.14
CA LEU A 459 22.10 8.39 -14.89
C LEU A 459 22.82 7.09 -15.30
N VAL A 460 22.87 6.12 -14.40
CA VAL A 460 23.62 4.87 -14.57
C VAL A 460 22.75 3.66 -14.23
N ASN A 461 22.74 2.66 -15.12
CA ASN A 461 22.10 1.37 -14.90
C ASN A 461 23.10 0.39 -14.26
N VAL A 462 22.81 -0.02 -13.03
CA VAL A 462 23.68 -0.82 -12.16
C VAL A 462 23.18 -2.26 -12.14
N THR A 463 23.92 -3.14 -12.80
CA THR A 463 23.65 -4.59 -12.93
C THR A 463 24.89 -5.40 -12.51
N ASP A 464 24.75 -6.72 -12.35
CA ASP A 464 25.89 -7.60 -12.08
C ASP A 464 26.84 -7.69 -13.31
N GLU A 465 26.39 -7.29 -14.50
CA GLU A 465 27.18 -7.21 -15.74
C GLU A 465 27.87 -5.84 -15.94
N THR A 466 27.22 -4.72 -15.57
CA THR A 466 27.71 -3.36 -15.85
C THR A 466 28.56 -2.78 -14.72
N HIS A 467 28.11 -2.90 -13.48
CA HIS A 467 28.74 -2.28 -12.31
C HIS A 467 28.60 -3.17 -11.05
N PRO A 468 29.12 -4.42 -11.07
CA PRO A 468 28.94 -5.39 -9.98
C PRO A 468 29.46 -4.91 -8.61
N ASP A 469 30.58 -4.17 -8.58
CA ASP A 469 31.10 -3.59 -7.33
C ASP A 469 30.17 -2.53 -6.74
N LEU A 470 29.59 -1.65 -7.57
CA LEU A 470 28.58 -0.70 -7.10
C LEU A 470 27.32 -1.44 -6.64
N LEU A 471 26.88 -2.49 -7.35
CA LEU A 471 25.73 -3.30 -6.97
C LEU A 471 25.94 -4.01 -5.62
N TYR A 472 27.14 -4.53 -5.36
CA TYR A 472 27.56 -5.02 -4.04
C TYR A 472 27.41 -3.93 -2.96
N GLY A 473 27.78 -2.69 -3.27
CA GLY A 473 27.59 -1.51 -2.40
C GLY A 473 26.11 -1.17 -2.18
N LEU A 474 25.28 -1.21 -3.24
CA LEU A 474 23.84 -0.97 -3.15
C LEU A 474 23.12 -2.05 -2.32
N ARG A 475 23.61 -3.29 -2.34
CA ARG A 475 23.23 -4.40 -1.46
C ARG A 475 23.70 -4.17 -0.01
N GLY A 476 23.28 -3.08 0.63
CA GLY A 476 23.38 -2.86 2.09
C GLY A 476 23.96 -1.53 2.55
N ALA A 477 24.65 -0.78 1.66
CA ALA A 477 25.24 0.53 1.95
C ALA A 477 24.81 1.61 0.93
N GLY A 478 23.76 1.36 0.14
CA GLY A 478 23.53 2.07 -1.12
C GLY A 478 23.26 3.57 -1.02
N GLN A 479 22.80 4.04 0.14
CA GLN A 479 22.56 5.45 0.44
C GLN A 479 23.82 6.35 0.47
N PHE A 480 25.00 5.80 0.18
CA PHE A 480 26.28 6.50 0.21
C PHE A 480 26.83 6.91 -1.17
N PHE A 481 26.33 6.33 -2.28
CA PHE A 481 26.96 6.42 -3.60
C PHE A 481 26.19 7.25 -4.64
N GLY A 482 24.89 7.46 -4.45
CA GLY A 482 24.06 8.18 -5.42
C GLY A 482 22.59 8.28 -5.04
N LEU A 483 21.83 9.00 -5.85
CA LEU A 483 20.37 9.00 -5.81
C LEU A 483 19.84 7.80 -6.60
N VAL A 484 19.47 6.73 -5.90
CA VAL A 484 18.79 5.58 -6.51
C VAL A 484 17.32 5.93 -6.78
N THR A 485 16.95 5.99 -8.06
CA THR A 485 15.61 6.31 -8.55
C THR A 485 14.76 5.06 -8.82
N GLN A 486 15.41 3.93 -9.14
CA GLN A 486 14.74 2.66 -9.42
C GLN A 486 15.50 1.48 -8.80
N LEU A 487 14.78 0.47 -8.31
CA LEU A 487 15.33 -0.84 -7.95
C LEU A 487 14.52 -1.97 -8.59
N VAL A 488 15.19 -2.94 -9.20
CA VAL A 488 14.57 -4.25 -9.48
C VAL A 488 14.89 -5.18 -8.32
N ILE A 489 13.86 -5.74 -7.70
CA ILE A 489 13.98 -6.64 -6.56
C ILE A 489 13.40 -8.03 -6.81
N LYS A 490 14.01 -9.02 -6.16
CA LYS A 490 13.50 -10.39 -6.09
C LYS A 490 12.25 -10.48 -5.23
N CYS A 491 11.30 -11.30 -5.67
CA CYS A 491 10.08 -11.64 -4.94
C CYS A 491 9.96 -13.17 -4.77
N TYR A 492 9.04 -13.58 -3.90
CA TYR A 492 8.76 -14.98 -3.55
C TYR A 492 7.26 -15.23 -3.67
N PRO A 493 6.82 -16.36 -4.22
CA PRO A 493 5.39 -16.68 -4.30
C PRO A 493 4.82 -16.88 -2.89
N LEU A 494 3.56 -16.50 -2.66
CA LEU A 494 2.94 -16.50 -1.33
C LEU A 494 3.00 -17.85 -0.60
N HIS A 495 2.98 -18.97 -1.33
CA HIS A 495 3.09 -20.31 -0.74
C HIS A 495 4.43 -20.55 -0.02
N ALA A 496 5.48 -19.78 -0.31
CA ALA A 496 6.77 -19.87 0.39
C ALA A 496 6.69 -19.45 1.88
N LEU A 497 5.58 -18.83 2.31
CA LEU A 497 5.23 -18.63 3.73
C LEU A 497 4.83 -19.93 4.45
N GLY A 498 4.72 -21.06 3.73
CA GLY A 498 4.36 -22.37 4.27
C GLY A 498 2.84 -22.59 4.40
N ASN A 499 2.02 -21.82 3.68
CA ASN A 499 0.59 -22.01 3.54
C ASN A 499 0.08 -21.38 2.24
N ASP A 500 -0.99 -21.95 1.65
CA ASP A 500 -1.55 -21.51 0.36
C ASP A 500 -2.27 -20.16 0.43
N GLN A 501 -2.52 -19.64 1.63
CA GLN A 501 -3.32 -18.43 1.87
C GLN A 501 -2.48 -17.14 1.87
N GLY A 502 -1.15 -17.24 1.79
CA GLY A 502 -0.25 -16.08 1.82
C GLY A 502 -0.24 -15.35 3.17
N THR A 503 -0.51 -16.07 4.26
CA THR A 503 -0.64 -15.49 5.59
C THR A 503 0.56 -15.78 6.48
N ILE A 504 0.73 -14.97 7.52
CA ILE A 504 1.49 -15.32 8.72
C ILE A 504 0.54 -15.32 9.92
N TRP A 505 0.86 -16.04 10.98
CA TRP A 505 0.15 -15.84 12.25
C TRP A 505 0.81 -14.70 13.01
N ALA A 506 0.02 -13.76 13.54
CA ALA A 506 0.49 -12.67 14.38
C ALA A 506 -0.36 -12.58 15.65
N GLY A 507 0.29 -12.38 16.80
CA GLY A 507 -0.37 -12.36 18.10
C GLY A 507 0.36 -11.53 19.16
N VAL A 508 -0.32 -11.26 20.27
CA VAL A 508 0.20 -10.46 21.39
C VAL A 508 -0.11 -11.13 22.72
N PHE A 509 0.94 -11.30 23.53
CA PHE A 509 0.86 -11.76 24.92
C PHE A 509 1.27 -10.60 25.85
N VAL A 510 0.48 -10.30 26.88
CA VAL A 510 0.76 -9.18 27.81
C VAL A 510 0.87 -9.68 29.25
N PHE A 511 1.99 -9.36 29.89
CA PHE A 511 2.30 -9.72 31.28
C PHE A 511 2.61 -8.46 32.12
N PRO A 512 2.35 -8.47 33.44
CA PRO A 512 2.82 -7.41 34.32
C PRO A 512 4.34 -7.51 34.50
N LEU A 513 5.04 -6.39 34.67
CA LEU A 513 6.51 -6.39 34.81
C LEU A 513 7.00 -7.23 36.01
N SER A 514 6.17 -7.41 37.04
CA SER A 514 6.46 -8.29 38.19
C SER A 514 6.63 -9.77 37.83
N ARG A 515 6.17 -10.22 36.66
CA ARG A 515 6.38 -11.59 36.14
C ARG A 515 7.50 -11.69 35.11
N ALA A 516 8.29 -10.63 34.91
CA ALA A 516 9.33 -10.61 33.87
C ALA A 516 10.37 -11.73 34.01
N GLN A 517 10.76 -12.12 35.23
CA GLN A 517 11.69 -13.24 35.47
C GLN A 517 11.15 -14.56 34.88
N GLU A 518 9.90 -14.90 35.19
CA GLU A 518 9.21 -16.12 34.77
C GLU A 518 9.06 -16.15 33.23
N VAL A 519 8.59 -15.04 32.67
CA VAL A 519 8.38 -14.86 31.22
C VAL A 519 9.69 -14.94 30.44
N THR A 520 10.75 -14.28 30.91
CA THR A 520 12.06 -14.30 30.24
C THR A 520 12.74 -15.67 30.31
N SER A 521 12.51 -16.46 31.37
CA SER A 521 12.95 -17.86 31.45
C SER A 521 12.30 -18.72 30.35
N VAL A 522 10.99 -18.60 30.15
CA VAL A 522 10.29 -19.30 29.05
C VAL A 522 10.77 -18.84 27.68
N MET A 523 10.92 -17.52 27.49
CA MET A 523 11.38 -16.96 26.23
C MET A 523 12.78 -17.41 25.84
N LYS A 524 13.70 -17.60 26.80
CA LYS A 524 15.05 -18.14 26.56
C LYS A 524 15.04 -19.50 25.84
N HIS A 525 14.05 -20.35 26.15
CA HIS A 525 13.85 -21.62 25.45
C HIS A 525 13.16 -21.43 24.09
N LEU A 526 12.05 -20.69 24.04
CA LEU A 526 11.28 -20.47 22.81
C LEU A 526 12.09 -19.76 21.70
N MET A 527 12.97 -18.83 22.07
CA MET A 527 13.90 -18.13 21.16
C MET A 527 14.93 -19.04 20.49
N ASN A 528 15.19 -20.23 21.05
CA ASN A 528 16.16 -21.19 20.52
C ASN A 528 15.51 -22.47 19.98
N ASP A 529 14.18 -22.52 19.88
CA ASP A 529 13.45 -23.63 19.27
C ASP A 529 13.20 -23.37 17.77
N ASP A 530 14.20 -23.70 16.94
CA ASP A 530 14.18 -23.51 15.49
C ASP A 530 13.25 -24.47 14.73
N ARG A 531 12.78 -25.54 15.38
CA ARG A 531 11.75 -26.46 14.85
C ARG A 531 10.49 -25.68 14.46
N HIS A 532 10.15 -24.64 15.23
CA HIS A 532 9.03 -23.75 14.98
C HIS A 532 9.48 -22.47 14.28
N GLY A 533 8.66 -21.91 13.40
CA GLY A 533 8.96 -20.65 12.71
C GLY A 533 8.65 -19.40 13.54
N THR A 534 9.06 -19.34 14.82
CA THR A 534 8.71 -18.23 15.72
C THR A 534 9.66 -17.04 15.61
N ALA A 535 9.10 -15.83 15.63
CA ALA A 535 9.82 -14.57 15.72
C ALA A 535 9.00 -13.56 16.55
N GLY A 536 9.58 -12.40 16.86
CA GLY A 536 8.83 -11.33 17.51
C GLY A 536 9.67 -10.22 18.14
N LEU A 537 8.99 -9.41 18.96
CA LEU A 537 9.53 -8.34 19.78
C LEU A 537 9.03 -8.50 21.23
N MET A 538 9.96 -8.57 22.18
CA MET A 538 9.66 -8.51 23.61
C MET A 538 9.88 -7.07 24.08
N MET A 539 8.79 -6.38 24.40
CA MET A 539 8.72 -4.92 24.50
C MET A 539 8.38 -4.49 25.92
N ILE A 540 9.21 -3.61 26.48
CA ILE A 540 8.99 -2.97 27.79
C ILE A 540 8.33 -1.62 27.49
N MET A 541 7.04 -1.47 27.84
CA MET A 541 6.27 -0.29 27.44
C MET A 541 5.03 -0.02 28.30
N ALA A 542 4.49 1.20 28.19
CA ALA A 542 3.21 1.64 28.78
C ALA A 542 2.18 1.94 27.67
N PRO A 543 1.41 0.93 27.20
CA PRO A 543 0.52 1.09 26.07
C PRO A 543 -0.73 1.95 26.42
N PRO A 544 -1.23 2.78 25.48
CA PRO A 544 -2.49 3.49 25.67
C PRO A 544 -3.70 2.52 25.63
N PRO A 545 -4.85 2.90 26.23
CA PRO A 545 -5.08 4.14 26.98
C PRO A 545 -4.60 4.08 28.43
N ALA A 546 -4.36 2.88 28.97
CA ALA A 546 -4.14 2.68 30.40
C ALA A 546 -2.78 3.19 30.92
N ARG A 547 -1.75 3.21 30.08
CA ARG A 547 -0.36 3.63 30.41
C ARG A 547 0.28 2.89 31.60
N ASN A 548 -0.27 1.74 31.99
CA ASN A 548 0.34 0.85 32.97
C ASN A 548 1.57 0.15 32.35
N PRO A 549 2.76 0.23 32.99
CA PRO A 549 3.95 -0.52 32.55
C PRO A 549 3.72 -2.03 32.47
N CYS A 550 4.04 -2.63 31.33
CA CYS A 550 3.87 -4.06 31.08
C CYS A 550 4.94 -4.62 30.14
N LEU A 551 5.07 -5.94 30.15
CA LEU A 551 5.89 -6.69 29.21
C LEU A 551 4.98 -7.22 28.10
N VAL A 552 5.13 -6.67 26.89
CA VAL A 552 4.33 -7.00 25.71
C VAL A 552 5.17 -7.87 24.78
N ILE A 553 4.73 -9.09 24.52
CA ILE A 553 5.36 -9.98 23.54
C ILE A 553 4.53 -9.94 22.26
N ALA A 554 4.97 -9.14 21.30
CA ALA A 554 4.45 -9.20 19.94
C ALA A 554 5.11 -10.38 19.22
N THR A 555 4.30 -11.26 18.65
CA THR A 555 4.72 -12.57 18.13
C THR A 555 4.32 -12.72 16.66
N LYS A 556 5.17 -13.36 15.86
CA LYS A 556 4.93 -13.69 14.46
C LYS A 556 5.39 -15.13 14.20
N TYR A 557 4.50 -15.97 13.67
CA TYR A 557 4.82 -17.35 13.28
C TYR A 557 4.65 -17.54 11.77
N THR A 558 5.66 -18.18 11.17
CA THR A 558 5.77 -18.44 9.74
C THR A 558 5.69 -19.96 9.48
N GLY A 559 4.82 -20.34 8.55
CA GLY A 559 4.34 -21.71 8.34
C GLY A 559 2.81 -21.73 8.25
N ASP A 560 2.19 -22.88 8.43
CA ASP A 560 0.74 -23.00 8.57
C ASP A 560 0.26 -22.39 9.92
N PRO A 561 -0.59 -21.34 9.91
CA PRO A 561 -1.05 -20.66 11.12
C PRO A 561 -1.71 -21.57 12.17
N LYS A 562 -2.21 -22.75 11.80
CA LYS A 562 -2.86 -23.67 12.76
C LYS A 562 -1.90 -24.24 13.81
N HIS A 563 -0.59 -24.24 13.54
CA HIS A 563 0.44 -24.72 14.47
C HIS A 563 0.97 -23.61 15.38
N ALA A 564 0.65 -22.34 15.13
CA ALA A 564 1.15 -21.23 15.97
C ALA A 564 0.72 -21.31 17.45
N PRO A 565 -0.50 -21.76 17.82
CA PRO A 565 -0.87 -21.97 19.22
C PRO A 565 -0.04 -23.05 19.94
N GLU A 566 0.46 -24.05 19.21
CA GLU A 566 1.36 -25.08 19.74
C GLU A 566 2.79 -24.54 19.88
N ALA A 567 3.30 -23.85 18.86
CA ALA A 567 4.60 -23.18 18.89
C ALA A 567 4.73 -22.15 20.02
N TYR A 568 3.63 -21.46 20.37
CA TYR A 568 3.57 -20.52 21.49
C TYR A 568 2.91 -21.10 22.76
N LYS A 569 2.71 -22.43 22.86
CA LYS A 569 2.03 -23.06 24.01
C LYS A 569 2.61 -22.62 25.35
N ALA A 570 3.94 -22.53 25.45
CA ALA A 570 4.63 -22.12 26.67
C ALA A 570 4.28 -20.69 27.12
N LEU A 571 3.87 -19.79 26.22
CA LEU A 571 3.36 -18.46 26.59
C LEU A 571 1.87 -18.47 26.98
N TYR A 572 1.07 -19.38 26.42
CA TYR A 572 -0.31 -19.60 26.87
C TYR A 572 -0.36 -20.24 28.26
N ASP A 573 0.53 -21.20 28.54
CA ASP A 573 0.64 -21.89 29.83
C ASP A 573 0.94 -20.92 30.99
N LEU A 574 1.65 -19.82 30.71
CA LEU A 574 1.91 -18.75 31.68
C LEU A 574 0.67 -17.91 32.06
N GLN A 575 -0.48 -18.07 31.39
CA GLN A 575 -1.71 -17.30 31.68
C GLN A 575 -1.46 -15.76 31.70
N PRO A 576 -1.21 -15.13 30.53
CA PRO A 576 -1.07 -13.68 30.42
C PRO A 576 -2.39 -12.95 30.69
N ILE A 577 -2.31 -11.64 30.93
CA ILE A 577 -3.47 -10.74 31.06
C ILE A 577 -4.22 -10.62 29.73
N VAL A 578 -3.48 -10.64 28.62
CA VAL A 578 -4.00 -10.71 27.26
C VAL A 578 -3.24 -11.79 26.52
N ALA A 579 -3.97 -12.73 25.91
CA ALA A 579 -3.45 -13.57 24.83
C ALA A 579 -4.37 -13.39 23.62
N ASN A 580 -3.84 -12.89 22.51
CA ASN A 580 -4.55 -12.83 21.25
C ASN A 580 -3.64 -13.27 20.09
N GLY A 581 -4.25 -13.62 18.97
CA GLY A 581 -3.54 -13.83 17.72
C GLY A 581 -4.42 -14.43 16.65
N ALA A 582 -4.06 -14.16 15.40
CA ALA A 582 -4.84 -14.54 14.23
C ALA A 582 -3.93 -14.79 13.02
N SER A 583 -4.45 -15.48 12.01
CA SER A 583 -3.88 -15.47 10.67
C SER A 583 -4.10 -14.10 10.03
N VAL A 584 -3.03 -13.50 9.51
CA VAL A 584 -3.00 -12.17 8.88
C VAL A 584 -2.33 -12.28 7.51
N PRO A 585 -2.95 -11.79 6.42
CA PRO A 585 -2.30 -11.70 5.11
C PRO A 585 -0.98 -10.92 5.19
N ILE A 586 0.08 -11.38 4.52
CA ILE A 586 1.43 -10.83 4.69
C ILE A 586 1.51 -9.32 4.44
N GLN A 587 0.72 -8.79 3.50
CA GLN A 587 0.61 -7.37 3.18
C GLN A 587 -0.07 -6.53 4.28
N ASN A 588 -0.75 -7.16 5.24
CA ASN A 588 -1.39 -6.52 6.39
C ASN A 588 -0.63 -6.79 7.71
N ALA A 589 0.53 -7.44 7.66
CA ALA A 589 1.33 -7.85 8.82
C ALA A 589 1.83 -6.70 9.72
N ASN A 590 1.60 -5.45 9.32
CA ASN A 590 2.04 -4.23 9.99
C ASN A 590 0.94 -3.24 10.33
N ASP A 591 -0.30 -3.45 9.89
CA ASP A 591 -1.37 -2.44 10.00
C ASP A 591 -1.71 -2.11 11.47
N ALA A 592 -1.54 -3.08 12.37
CA ALA A 592 -1.65 -2.89 13.82
C ALA A 592 -0.53 -1.99 14.43
N GLN A 593 0.52 -1.66 13.67
CA GLN A 593 1.62 -0.77 14.05
C GLN A 593 1.52 0.61 13.38
N ASP A 594 0.50 0.91 12.56
CA ASP A 594 0.41 2.17 11.79
C ASP A 594 0.51 3.44 12.66
N ALA A 595 0.05 3.38 13.91
CA ALA A 595 0.20 4.46 14.88
C ALA A 595 1.67 4.84 15.19
N LEU A 596 2.61 3.89 15.05
CA LEU A 596 4.05 4.15 15.18
C LEU A 596 4.59 4.94 13.98
N GLY A 597 3.92 4.88 12.82
CA GLY A 597 4.26 5.62 11.61
C GLY A 597 3.76 7.07 11.58
N ALA A 598 3.16 7.55 12.69
CA ALA A 598 2.70 8.93 12.81
C ALA A 598 3.86 9.94 12.69
N LYS A 599 3.62 11.04 11.95
CA LYS A 599 4.58 12.13 11.76
C LYS A 599 4.71 13.03 13.00
N GLY A 600 5.81 13.79 13.08
CA GLY A 600 6.14 14.70 14.19
C GLY A 600 6.67 14.00 15.45
N ASP A 601 6.80 14.74 16.56
CA ASP A 601 7.44 14.31 17.81
C ASP A 601 8.94 13.94 17.65
N TYR A 602 9.64 13.67 18.76
CA TYR A 602 11.04 13.28 18.74
C TYR A 602 11.17 11.76 18.81
N LYS A 603 11.17 11.13 17.62
CA LYS A 603 11.20 9.67 17.42
C LYS A 603 12.50 9.19 16.80
N ARG A 604 13.07 8.12 17.33
CA ARG A 604 14.33 7.52 16.87
C ARG A 604 14.27 6.01 17.07
N PHE A 605 14.55 5.23 16.03
CA PHE A 605 14.95 3.83 16.20
C PHE A 605 16.46 3.77 16.40
N VAL A 606 16.90 3.09 17.46
CA VAL A 606 18.29 2.69 17.61
C VAL A 606 18.32 1.17 17.67
N ILE A 607 19.21 0.55 16.88
CA ILE A 607 19.22 -0.90 16.69
C ILE A 607 20.65 -1.45 16.78
N ILE A 608 20.89 -2.35 17.73
CA ILE A 608 22.16 -3.08 17.89
C ILE A 608 21.95 -4.58 17.73
N GLY A 609 22.91 -5.25 17.10
CA GLY A 609 22.95 -6.71 17.01
C GLY A 609 23.55 -7.33 18.27
N LEU A 610 23.03 -8.49 18.67
CA LEU A 610 23.43 -9.23 19.87
C LEU A 610 23.71 -10.70 19.52
N ARG A 611 24.71 -11.30 20.18
CA ARG A 611 25.06 -12.72 20.00
C ARG A 611 24.06 -13.67 20.67
N ARG A 612 23.42 -13.22 21.76
CA ARG A 612 22.63 -14.04 22.69
C ARG A 612 21.57 -13.19 23.41
N PHE A 613 20.51 -13.83 23.90
CA PHE A 613 19.66 -13.24 24.92
C PHE A 613 20.31 -13.41 26.31
N ASN A 614 20.53 -12.30 27.02
CA ASN A 614 20.93 -12.31 28.43
C ASN A 614 19.73 -11.85 29.28
N GLN A 615 19.25 -12.76 30.14
CA GLN A 615 18.08 -12.56 31.00
C GLN A 615 18.35 -11.52 32.08
N ASP A 616 19.50 -11.59 32.76
CA ASP A 616 19.83 -10.71 33.88
C ASP A 616 20.11 -9.27 33.40
N SER A 617 20.70 -9.13 32.21
CA SER A 617 20.79 -7.84 31.52
C SER A 617 19.41 -7.27 31.19
N PHE A 618 18.51 -8.08 30.62
CA PHE A 618 17.18 -7.61 30.22
C PHE A 618 16.33 -7.19 31.43
N LEU A 619 16.45 -7.89 32.56
CA LEU A 619 15.78 -7.51 33.81
C LEU A 619 16.29 -6.16 34.35
N LYS A 620 17.60 -5.86 34.26
CA LYS A 620 18.14 -4.53 34.58
C LYS A 620 17.65 -3.44 33.62
N VAL A 621 17.44 -3.77 32.34
CA VAL A 621 16.86 -2.86 31.34
C VAL A 621 15.40 -2.53 31.62
N ILE A 622 14.63 -3.42 32.27
CA ILE A 622 13.28 -3.12 32.74
C ILE A 622 13.29 -2.01 33.81
N GLU A 623 14.25 -2.04 34.75
CA GLU A 623 14.36 -1.00 35.77
C GLU A 623 14.79 0.34 35.15
N LEU A 624 15.81 0.35 34.27
CA LEU A 624 16.20 1.56 33.52
C LEU A 624 15.03 2.19 32.73
N TRP A 625 14.13 1.38 32.18
CA TRP A 625 12.95 1.89 31.47
C TRP A 625 11.95 2.56 32.42
N LYS A 626 11.79 2.04 33.65
CA LYS A 626 10.95 2.70 34.68
C LYS A 626 11.56 4.02 35.11
N ASP A 627 12.87 4.05 35.35
CA ASP A 627 13.60 5.25 35.75
C ASP A 627 13.48 6.35 34.68
N LEU A 628 13.71 5.98 33.40
CA LEU A 628 13.49 6.84 32.25
C LEU A 628 12.08 7.45 32.22
N VAL A 629 11.04 6.64 32.44
CA VAL A 629 9.64 7.10 32.40
C VAL A 629 9.24 7.92 33.63
N ALA A 630 9.90 7.71 34.78
CA ALA A 630 9.73 8.53 35.97
C ALA A 630 10.42 9.90 35.84
N GLU A 631 11.61 9.94 35.23
CA GLU A 631 12.42 11.15 35.04
C GLU A 631 11.94 11.99 33.84
N CYS A 632 11.53 11.33 32.75
CA CYS A 632 10.99 11.93 31.53
C CYS A 632 9.56 11.40 31.24
N PRO A 633 8.51 11.87 31.95
CA PRO A 633 7.14 11.39 31.74
C PRO A 633 6.58 11.63 30.32
N ASP A 634 7.16 12.58 29.59
CA ASP A 634 6.82 12.85 28.19
C ASP A 634 7.35 11.75 27.23
N ALA A 635 8.33 10.97 27.67
CA ALA A 635 8.91 9.82 26.98
C ALA A 635 8.11 8.51 27.19
N ILE A 636 6.89 8.55 27.75
CA ILE A 636 5.99 7.40 28.01
C ILE A 636 5.68 6.52 26.77
N ASN A 637 5.93 7.04 25.56
CA ASN A 637 5.81 6.28 24.30
C ASN A 637 7.07 5.45 23.96
N THR A 638 8.19 5.70 24.62
CA THR A 638 9.45 4.97 24.43
C THR A 638 9.25 3.51 24.82
N SER A 639 9.78 2.60 24.00
CA SER A 639 9.75 1.17 24.25
C SER A 639 11.13 0.56 24.04
N PHE A 640 11.59 -0.20 25.04
CA PHE A 640 12.83 -0.97 24.94
C PHE A 640 12.49 -2.39 24.49
N ASN A 641 13.00 -2.80 23.33
CA ASN A 641 12.47 -3.96 22.60
C ASN A 641 13.57 -4.95 22.21
N PHE A 642 13.47 -6.20 22.67
CA PHE A 642 14.34 -7.28 22.21
C PHE A 642 13.67 -8.05 21.06
N LYS A 643 14.23 -7.95 19.85
CA LYS A 643 13.84 -8.75 18.67
C LYS A 643 14.51 -10.11 18.72
N TRP A 644 13.76 -11.15 18.39
CA TRP A 644 14.31 -12.47 18.09
C TRP A 644 13.70 -13.07 16.83
N ASP A 645 14.48 -13.93 16.19
CA ASP A 645 14.04 -14.92 15.22
C ASP A 645 14.63 -16.27 15.64
N SER A 646 13.78 -17.28 15.84
CA SER A 646 14.22 -18.64 16.23
C SER A 646 15.13 -19.26 15.18
N ARG A 647 14.70 -19.20 13.92
CA ARG A 647 15.47 -19.64 12.75
C ARG A 647 16.44 -18.53 12.29
N PRO A 648 17.65 -18.87 11.83
CA PRO A 648 18.60 -17.89 11.30
C PRO A 648 18.06 -17.20 10.03
N ALA A 649 18.60 -16.02 9.72
CA ALA A 649 18.38 -15.39 8.44
C ALA A 649 18.95 -16.27 7.31
N LYS A 650 18.22 -16.36 6.21
CA LYS A 650 18.72 -16.99 4.98
C LYS A 650 19.86 -16.15 4.43
N LYS A 651 20.96 -16.81 4.07
CA LYS A 651 22.10 -16.16 3.41
C LYS A 651 21.77 -15.94 1.92
N PRO A 652 22.16 -14.80 1.32
CA PRO A 652 22.08 -14.59 -0.11
C PRO A 652 23.03 -15.52 -0.88
N ASN A 653 22.74 -15.70 -2.17
CA ASN A 653 23.65 -16.37 -3.12
C ASN A 653 24.61 -15.36 -3.81
N CYS A 654 24.48 -14.07 -3.53
CA CYS A 654 25.31 -12.99 -4.06
C CYS A 654 26.11 -12.32 -2.93
N GLU A 655 27.20 -11.63 -3.27
CA GLU A 655 27.92 -10.80 -2.31
C GLU A 655 27.13 -9.54 -1.94
N SER A 656 27.32 -9.07 -0.70
CA SER A 656 26.56 -7.97 -0.13
C SER A 656 27.39 -7.17 0.89
N ALA A 657 27.20 -5.85 0.89
CA ALA A 657 27.69 -4.95 1.94
C ALA A 657 26.99 -5.19 3.29
N MET A 658 25.79 -5.78 3.31
CA MET A 658 25.06 -6.17 4.52
C MET A 658 25.89 -7.21 5.31
N SER A 659 26.16 -6.92 6.59
CA SER A 659 27.12 -7.70 7.40
C SER A 659 26.48 -8.44 8.58
N LEU A 660 25.21 -8.84 8.47
CA LEU A 660 24.35 -9.22 9.61
C LEU A 660 23.70 -10.62 9.55
N HIS A 661 24.00 -11.45 8.56
CA HIS A 661 23.36 -12.77 8.38
C HIS A 661 23.68 -13.82 9.47
N ASP A 662 24.65 -13.52 10.35
CA ASP A 662 24.99 -14.25 11.57
C ASP A 662 24.23 -13.77 12.84
N ILE A 663 23.43 -12.71 12.75
CA ILE A 663 22.74 -12.08 13.89
C ILE A 663 21.24 -12.41 13.90
N ARG A 664 20.79 -13.14 14.94
CA ARG A 664 19.38 -13.48 15.19
C ARG A 664 18.67 -12.59 16.23
N TYR A 665 19.46 -11.86 17.03
CA TYR A 665 18.97 -11.10 18.17
C TYR A 665 19.34 -9.64 18.02
N PHE A 666 18.39 -8.74 18.30
CA PHE A 666 18.63 -7.30 18.24
C PHE A 666 17.95 -6.60 19.41
N LEU A 667 18.59 -5.59 19.98
CA LEU A 667 17.91 -4.60 20.80
C LEU A 667 17.50 -3.46 19.85
N ASN A 668 16.19 -3.27 19.67
CA ASN A 668 15.54 -2.40 18.68
C ASN A 668 14.67 -1.36 19.40
N ASN A 669 15.32 -0.44 20.11
CA ASN A 669 14.62 0.52 20.96
C ASN A 669 13.94 1.58 20.08
N LEU A 670 12.64 1.76 20.29
CA LEU A 670 11.90 2.90 19.76
C LEU A 670 11.90 3.98 20.85
N ILE A 671 12.77 4.97 20.65
CA ILE A 671 12.79 6.20 21.43
C ILE A 671 11.69 7.11 20.91
N TRP A 672 10.84 7.61 21.80
CA TRP A 672 9.76 8.55 21.49
C TRP A 672 9.48 9.43 22.71
N HIS A 673 9.82 10.72 22.58
CA HIS A 673 9.53 11.80 23.53
C HIS A 673 8.90 13.00 22.80
N THR A 674 8.35 13.97 23.54
CA THR A 674 7.56 15.10 22.98
C THR A 674 8.07 16.49 23.34
N ASP A 675 8.88 16.65 24.41
CA ASP A 675 9.73 17.85 24.60
C ASP A 675 11.13 17.57 24.04
N ALA A 676 11.69 18.51 23.27
CA ALA A 676 13.05 18.44 22.77
C ALA A 676 14.09 18.35 23.91
N LYS A 677 13.80 18.94 25.08
CA LYS A 677 14.70 18.97 26.24
C LYS A 677 15.01 17.57 26.79
N SER A 678 14.04 16.66 26.78
CA SER A 678 14.20 15.29 27.28
C SER A 678 15.23 14.49 26.48
N ARG A 679 15.64 14.96 25.29
CA ARG A 679 16.52 14.23 24.36
C ARG A 679 17.79 13.69 25.00
N ALA A 680 18.52 14.52 25.74
CA ALA A 680 19.82 14.13 26.30
C ALA A 680 19.68 12.95 27.26
N ASN A 681 18.76 13.07 28.21
CA ASN A 681 18.47 12.04 29.22
C ASN A 681 17.95 10.76 28.56
N VAL A 682 17.04 10.87 27.58
CA VAL A 682 16.46 9.71 26.88
C VAL A 682 17.51 8.96 26.03
N ASP A 683 18.40 9.68 25.32
CA ASP A 683 19.55 9.07 24.63
C ASP A 683 20.52 8.42 25.65
N GLU A 684 20.72 9.01 26.83
CA GLU A 684 21.57 8.44 27.90
C GLU A 684 20.99 7.12 28.46
N TYR A 685 19.70 7.07 28.78
CA TYR A 685 19.03 5.83 29.21
C TYR A 685 19.08 4.73 28.14
N ASN A 686 18.95 5.10 26.86
CA ASN A 686 19.17 4.16 25.76
C ASN A 686 20.61 3.60 25.76
N ASN A 687 21.62 4.47 25.90
CA ASN A 687 23.03 4.08 25.93
C ASN A 687 23.37 3.21 27.17
N LYS A 688 22.75 3.48 28.33
CA LYS A 688 22.83 2.61 29.53
C LYS A 688 22.23 1.23 29.25
N ALA A 689 21.06 1.14 28.62
CA ALA A 689 20.45 -0.13 28.23
C ALA A 689 21.31 -0.92 27.23
N TYR A 690 22.04 -0.22 26.36
CA TYR A 690 22.95 -0.82 25.38
C TYR A 690 24.17 -1.46 26.04
N ALA A 691 24.79 -0.76 27.00
CA ALA A 691 25.89 -1.31 27.79
C ALA A 691 25.45 -2.56 28.56
N LEU A 692 24.26 -2.53 29.18
CA LEU A 692 23.71 -3.71 29.89
C LEU A 692 23.48 -4.92 28.96
N MET A 693 22.90 -4.72 27.78
CA MET A 693 22.59 -5.82 26.86
C MET A 693 23.80 -6.36 26.10
N ARG A 694 24.84 -5.54 25.91
CA ARG A 694 26.16 -6.00 25.46
C ARG A 694 26.92 -6.73 26.56
N ASN A 695 26.72 -6.36 27.84
CA ASN A 695 27.35 -7.02 28.98
C ASN A 695 28.88 -7.05 28.79
N ASP A 696 29.57 -8.10 29.25
CA ASP A 696 31.00 -8.34 29.02
C ASP A 696 31.37 -8.78 27.58
N ASP A 697 30.45 -8.67 26.60
CA ASP A 697 30.84 -8.88 25.19
C ASP A 697 31.87 -7.79 24.80
N LYS A 698 32.91 -8.16 24.04
CA LYS A 698 33.99 -7.24 23.69
C LYS A 698 33.54 -6.21 22.63
N GLU A 699 34.22 -5.06 22.58
CA GLU A 699 33.97 -4.06 21.53
C GLU A 699 34.22 -4.57 20.10
N GLU A 700 35.15 -5.53 19.91
CA GLU A 700 35.39 -6.20 18.61
C GLU A 700 34.19 -7.05 18.13
N ASP A 701 33.30 -7.47 19.04
CA ASP A 701 32.05 -8.18 18.75
C ASP A 701 30.84 -7.23 18.57
N PHE A 702 31.00 -5.92 18.81
CA PHE A 702 29.87 -4.98 18.74
C PHE A 702 29.34 -4.82 17.31
N VAL A 703 28.02 -4.98 17.18
CA VAL A 703 27.31 -4.86 15.91
C VAL A 703 26.23 -3.78 16.02
N ASP A 704 26.21 -2.86 15.07
CA ASP A 704 25.24 -1.76 14.94
C ASP A 704 24.47 -1.92 13.61
N PHE A 705 23.18 -1.58 13.55
CA PHE A 705 22.40 -1.75 12.31
C PHE A 705 22.72 -0.64 11.27
N PRO A 706 22.94 -0.95 9.98
CA PRO A 706 23.42 -0.01 8.95
C PRO A 706 22.79 1.40 8.82
N PRO A 707 21.46 1.61 8.94
CA PRO A 707 20.85 2.94 8.74
C PRO A 707 21.15 3.96 9.85
N GLY A 708 21.73 3.55 10.98
CA GLY A 708 22.26 4.51 11.96
C GLY A 708 23.50 5.24 11.42
N ARG A 709 23.66 6.52 11.75
CA ARG A 709 24.89 7.31 11.52
C ARG A 709 25.64 7.67 12.81
N VAL A 710 25.31 7.01 13.92
CA VAL A 710 25.94 7.17 15.23
C VAL A 710 26.79 5.94 15.51
N GLY A 711 28.01 6.14 16.01
CA GLY A 711 28.98 5.06 16.25
C GLY A 711 29.89 4.76 15.06
N PRO A 712 31.01 4.06 15.28
CA PRO A 712 32.05 3.86 14.28
C PRO A 712 31.58 2.91 13.16
N ILE A 713 31.99 3.22 11.92
CA ILE A 713 31.46 2.57 10.71
C ILE A 713 31.76 1.06 10.62
N ASN A 714 32.81 0.60 11.30
CA ASN A 714 33.20 -0.82 11.36
C ASN A 714 32.17 -1.71 12.08
N ARG A 715 31.36 -1.17 13.01
CA ARG A 715 30.29 -1.93 13.67
C ARG A 715 29.05 -2.13 12.78
N ARG A 716 28.84 -1.22 11.81
CA ARG A 716 27.77 -1.26 10.80
C ARG A 716 28.14 -2.16 9.61
N TYR A 717 29.38 -2.05 9.13
CA TYR A 717 29.91 -2.76 7.98
C TYR A 717 31.14 -3.57 8.38
N ARG A 718 30.93 -4.70 9.08
CA ARG A 718 32.00 -5.48 9.70
C ARG A 718 32.96 -6.11 8.66
N GLY A 719 34.25 -6.12 8.99
CA GLY A 719 35.35 -6.65 8.18
C GLY A 719 36.14 -5.56 7.46
N VAL A 720 37.47 -5.59 7.58
CA VAL A 720 38.37 -4.53 7.05
C VAL A 720 38.25 -4.39 5.53
N GLU A 721 38.21 -5.52 4.80
CA GLU A 721 38.07 -5.58 3.34
C GLU A 721 36.74 -4.96 2.87
N ARG A 722 35.64 -5.22 3.59
CA ARG A 722 34.32 -4.62 3.31
C ARG A 722 34.38 -3.10 3.45
N ILE A 723 35.01 -2.58 4.51
CA ILE A 723 35.17 -1.13 4.70
C ILE A 723 36.08 -0.54 3.61
N ALA A 724 37.16 -1.22 3.23
CA ALA A 724 38.05 -0.78 2.17
C ALA A 724 37.34 -0.70 0.80
N ARG A 725 36.57 -1.73 0.42
CA ARG A 725 35.77 -1.77 -0.82
C ARG A 725 34.71 -0.67 -0.84
N LEU A 726 34.01 -0.45 0.29
CA LEU A 726 33.03 0.64 0.44
C LEU A 726 33.67 2.04 0.36
N ARG A 727 34.86 2.26 0.95
CA ARG A 727 35.64 3.50 0.80
C ARG A 727 36.12 3.72 -0.63
N SER A 728 36.53 2.65 -1.32
CA SER A 728 36.94 2.71 -2.74
C SER A 728 35.77 3.16 -3.62
N LEU A 729 34.61 2.50 -3.49
CA LEU A 729 33.37 2.89 -4.17
C LEU A 729 32.96 4.33 -3.84
N LYS A 730 33.12 4.77 -2.58
CA LYS A 730 32.80 6.15 -2.22
C LYS A 730 33.69 7.16 -2.96
N LYS A 731 34.99 6.88 -3.07
CA LYS A 731 35.97 7.73 -3.78
C LYS A 731 35.81 7.68 -5.31
N GLU A 732 35.12 6.69 -5.85
CA GLU A 732 34.75 6.61 -7.27
C GLU A 732 33.44 7.35 -7.58
N TRP A 733 32.37 7.08 -6.83
CA TRP A 733 30.99 7.48 -7.18
C TRP A 733 30.51 8.80 -6.55
N ASP A 734 31.04 9.18 -5.38
CA ASP A 734 30.78 10.47 -4.74
C ASP A 734 32.02 10.95 -3.92
N PRO A 735 33.15 11.27 -4.59
CA PRO A 735 34.40 11.68 -3.94
C PRO A 735 34.32 13.00 -3.17
N THR A 736 33.35 13.86 -3.49
CA THR A 736 33.17 15.19 -2.88
C THR A 736 32.08 15.23 -1.82
N GLY A 737 31.37 14.11 -1.58
CA GLY A 737 30.41 13.97 -0.49
C GLY A 737 29.05 14.64 -0.74
N VAL A 738 28.66 14.81 -2.01
CA VAL A 738 27.42 15.46 -2.45
C VAL A 738 26.19 14.88 -1.74
N PHE A 739 26.14 13.55 -1.54
CA PHE A 739 25.05 12.90 -0.82
C PHE A 739 25.36 12.70 0.68
N THR A 740 26.63 12.50 1.03
CA THR A 740 27.12 12.40 2.43
C THR A 740 28.64 12.31 2.50
N ASN A 741 29.23 12.73 3.64
CA ASN A 741 30.67 12.57 3.92
C ASN A 741 31.04 11.22 4.55
N GLU A 742 30.08 10.32 4.80
CA GLU A 742 30.40 8.95 5.26
C GLU A 742 31.28 8.22 4.22
N LEU A 743 32.29 7.47 4.71
CA LEU A 743 33.34 6.77 3.93
C LEU A 743 34.38 7.66 3.21
N LEU A 744 34.39 8.98 3.41
CA LEU A 744 35.39 9.91 2.81
C LEU A 744 36.59 10.24 3.73
N ASP A 745 37.02 9.28 4.56
CA ASP A 745 38.22 9.42 5.42
C ASP A 745 39.52 9.70 4.63
#